data_AF-A0A9X5U3I4-F1
#
_entry.id   AF-A0A9X5U3I4-F1
#
_cell.length_a   1.000
_cell.length_b   1.000
_cell.length_c   1.000
_cell.angle_alpha   90.00
_cell.angle_beta   90.00
_cell.angle_gamma   90.00
#
_symmetry.space_group_name_H-M   'P 1'
#
loop_
_entity.id
_entity.type
_entity.pdbx_description
1 polymer ?
#
loop_
_entity_poly.entity_id
_entity_poly.type
_entity_poly.pdbx_seq_one_letter_code
_entity_poly.pdbx_strand_id
1 'polypeptide(L)'
;MEVIQYPNSPFKLHQPFPPAGDQPTAIAGLLEGLSDGLAYQTLLGVTGSGKTYTMANVIAQSGRPAIIMAHNKTLAAQLYAEMREFFPENAVEYFVSYYDYYQPEAYVPSRDLFIEKDSAINEHIEQMRLSATKNLMTRDDVIIVATVSAIYGIGDPTEYQQMVLSVKEGDTIEQRDIIATLVSMQYERGDLDFKRGSFRVRGDVIDVYPAESSENALRISLFDDEIDRLDMFDPLSGSLHQRVGRYTVFPSSHYVTPRDTVLRACESIKEELRERIEFFAREQRPVEQQRIEQRTRFDLEMLYEMGFCKGIENYSRHFSGKKEGEPPPTLMDYLPDNAIMFIDESHVTVTQIGGMYKGDASRKQNLVDYGFRLPSARDNRPLKFHEFEKVMPQTIFVSATPAKYEEEHAGQVVEQVVRPTGLVDPKIIIRPVATQVDDLMSEINDRIQKGERVLVTTLTKRMAEQLTDYYSELGIKVRYLHSDIDTVERVEIIRDLRLGLFDVLVGINLLREGLDIPEVSLVAILDADKEGFLRSHRSLIQTIGRAARNVNGVAILYADKITDSMKAAIDETERRREKQIKFNEEHGIVPQQIKKQVKDIIDGVYHEEDGGKGRLKGKNKVKVGEIHNEEDAIKEIAKLEKAMQQAARDLQFEEAAVIRDRIRGIKEGLLFGA
;
A
#
# COMPACT_ATOMS: atom_id res chain seq x y z
N MET A 1 -18.50 -20.00 5.85
CA MET A 1 -17.29 -19.83 6.68
C MET A 1 -17.72 -19.92 8.12
N GLU A 2 -16.90 -20.54 8.96
CA GLU A 2 -17.13 -20.54 10.41
C GLU A 2 -16.74 -19.15 10.94
N VAL A 3 -17.58 -18.57 11.80
CA VAL A 3 -17.29 -17.27 12.43
C VAL A 3 -16.88 -17.54 13.86
N ILE A 4 -15.61 -17.25 14.18
CA ILE A 4 -15.05 -17.42 15.51
C ILE A 4 -15.09 -16.09 16.26
N GLN A 5 -15.54 -16.15 17.51
CA GLN A 5 -15.47 -15.05 18.47
C GLN A 5 -14.76 -15.55 19.73
N TYR A 6 -13.90 -14.70 20.29
CA TYR A 6 -13.19 -14.99 21.53
C TYR A 6 -13.81 -14.21 22.69
N PRO A 7 -13.81 -14.76 23.91
CA PRO A 7 -14.30 -14.02 25.08
C PRO A 7 -13.59 -12.68 25.24
N ASN A 8 -14.35 -11.60 25.43
CA ASN A 8 -13.83 -10.23 25.57
C ASN A 8 -13.08 -9.67 24.35
N SER A 9 -13.24 -10.29 23.17
CA SER A 9 -12.73 -9.74 21.91
C SER A 9 -13.88 -9.18 21.08
N PRO A 10 -13.78 -7.94 20.57
CA PRO A 10 -14.81 -7.37 19.71
C PRO A 10 -14.66 -7.86 18.25
N PHE A 11 -13.60 -8.62 17.94
CA PHE A 11 -13.32 -9.11 16.60
C PHE A 11 -14.06 -10.41 16.28
N LYS A 12 -14.61 -10.48 15.06
CA LYS A 12 -15.30 -11.65 14.50
C LYS A 12 -14.46 -12.22 13.36
N LEU A 13 -13.68 -13.25 13.66
CA LEU A 13 -12.80 -13.88 12.68
C LEU A 13 -13.59 -14.84 11.80
N HIS A 14 -13.74 -14.49 10.52
CA HIS A 14 -14.25 -15.41 9.51
C HIS A 14 -13.14 -16.38 9.13
N GLN A 15 -13.30 -17.63 9.55
CA GLN A 15 -12.33 -18.68 9.37
C GLN A 15 -12.66 -19.51 8.12
N PRO A 16 -11.91 -19.33 7.01
CA PRO A 16 -12.02 -20.23 5.85
C PRO A 16 -11.43 -21.62 6.10
N PHE A 17 -10.42 -21.72 6.96
CA PHE A 17 -9.68 -22.94 7.28
C PHE A 17 -9.09 -22.86 8.70
N PRO A 18 -8.97 -23.99 9.44
CA PRO A 18 -8.32 -24.00 10.74
C PRO A 18 -6.81 -23.70 10.65
N PRO A 19 -6.16 -23.17 11.71
CA PRO A 19 -4.72 -22.98 11.72
C PRO A 19 -4.01 -24.33 11.60
N ALA A 20 -2.97 -24.39 10.77
CA ALA A 20 -2.25 -25.62 10.45
C ALA A 20 -0.73 -25.40 10.34
N GLY A 21 0.04 -26.50 10.34
CA GLY A 21 1.50 -26.44 10.39
C GLY A 21 1.97 -25.81 11.71
N ASP A 22 2.90 -24.85 11.63
CA ASP A 22 3.43 -24.12 12.80
C ASP A 22 2.49 -23.01 13.29
N GLN A 23 1.39 -22.71 12.58
CA GLN A 23 0.50 -21.59 12.94
C GLN A 23 -0.07 -21.69 14.37
N PRO A 24 -0.57 -22.85 14.87
CA PRO A 24 -1.11 -22.91 16.23
C PRO A 24 -0.06 -22.56 17.30
N THR A 25 1.16 -23.09 17.17
CA THR A 25 2.27 -22.79 18.09
C THR A 25 2.74 -21.35 17.95
N ALA A 26 2.72 -20.81 16.74
CA ALA A 26 3.11 -19.42 16.51
C ALA A 26 2.11 -18.43 17.10
N ILE A 27 0.81 -18.68 16.91
CA ILE A 27 -0.27 -17.86 17.50
C ILE A 27 -0.15 -17.89 19.03
N ALA A 28 -0.01 -19.07 19.63
CA ALA A 28 0.13 -19.22 21.07
C ALA A 28 1.34 -18.47 21.63
N GLY A 29 2.51 -18.65 21.00
CA GLY A 29 3.75 -17.98 21.44
C GLY A 29 3.69 -16.46 21.33
N LEU A 30 3.07 -15.92 20.27
CA LEU A 30 2.92 -14.46 20.12
C LEU A 30 1.94 -13.88 21.16
N LEU A 31 0.85 -14.59 21.45
CA LEU A 31 -0.13 -14.19 22.47
C LEU A 31 0.46 -14.25 23.88
N GLU A 32 1.25 -15.28 24.19
CA GLU A 32 2.01 -15.38 25.44
C GLU A 32 2.93 -14.18 25.59
N GLY A 33 3.76 -13.87 24.59
CA GLY A 33 4.65 -12.72 24.63
C GLY A 33 3.93 -11.36 24.75
N LEU A 34 2.73 -11.22 24.16
CA LEU A 34 1.90 -10.03 24.34
C LEU A 34 1.39 -9.91 25.78
N SER A 35 0.94 -11.03 26.36
CA SER A 35 0.46 -11.12 27.75
C SER A 35 1.56 -10.88 28.77
N ASP A 36 2.78 -11.31 28.49
CA ASP A 36 3.96 -11.11 29.33
C ASP A 36 4.49 -9.66 29.28
N GLY A 37 3.90 -8.82 28.43
CA GLY A 37 4.27 -7.42 28.30
C GLY A 37 5.54 -7.19 27.47
N LEU A 38 5.92 -8.14 26.60
CA LEU A 38 7.05 -7.95 25.69
C LEU A 38 6.74 -6.76 24.77
N ALA A 39 7.63 -5.76 24.78
CA ALA A 39 7.51 -4.61 23.88
C ALA A 39 7.65 -5.04 22.41
N TYR A 40 8.58 -5.94 22.13
CA TYR A 40 8.95 -6.35 20.78
C TYR A 40 9.06 -7.87 20.65
N GLN A 41 8.44 -8.42 19.61
CA GLN A 41 8.52 -9.82 19.23
C GLN A 41 8.79 -9.96 17.74
N THR A 42 9.33 -11.09 17.30
CA THR A 42 9.52 -11.38 15.88
C THR A 42 8.83 -12.68 15.49
N LEU A 43 7.90 -12.61 14.54
CA LEU A 43 7.39 -13.76 13.81
C LEU A 43 8.34 -14.07 12.64
N LEU A 44 9.23 -15.06 12.85
CA LEU A 44 10.12 -15.59 11.83
C LEU A 44 9.34 -16.55 10.91
N GLY A 45 8.56 -15.96 10.00
CA GLY A 45 7.65 -16.69 9.12
C GLY A 45 8.16 -16.82 7.69
N VAL A 46 8.20 -18.04 7.13
CA VAL A 46 8.59 -18.25 5.72
C VAL A 46 7.48 -17.86 4.74
N THR A 47 7.83 -17.58 3.49
CA THR A 47 6.86 -17.32 2.42
C THR A 47 5.93 -18.51 2.23
N GLY A 48 4.62 -18.23 2.14
CA GLY A 48 3.59 -19.26 1.97
C GLY A 48 3.19 -20.00 3.25
N SER A 49 3.72 -19.63 4.42
CA SER A 49 3.29 -20.19 5.71
C SER A 49 1.97 -19.61 6.24
N GLY A 50 1.39 -18.61 5.57
CA GLY A 50 0.16 -17.95 6.01
C GLY A 50 0.35 -16.94 7.14
N LYS A 51 1.41 -16.11 7.08
CA LYS A 51 1.71 -15.08 8.08
C LYS A 51 0.52 -14.15 8.36
N THR A 52 -0.19 -13.68 7.32
CA THR A 52 -1.38 -12.84 7.49
C THR A 52 -2.46 -13.51 8.32
N TYR A 53 -2.67 -14.81 8.11
CA TYR A 53 -3.66 -15.57 8.86
C TYR A 53 -3.26 -15.73 10.33
N THR A 54 -1.96 -15.90 10.61
CA THR A 54 -1.41 -15.86 11.97
C THR A 54 -1.66 -14.50 12.62
N MET A 55 -1.38 -13.39 11.91
CA MET A 55 -1.67 -12.04 12.41
C MET A 55 -3.16 -11.86 12.74
N ALA A 56 -4.05 -12.28 11.84
CA ALA A 56 -5.50 -12.21 12.06
C ALA A 56 -5.93 -12.99 13.31
N ASN A 57 -5.39 -14.20 13.54
CA ASN A 57 -5.68 -14.96 14.76
C ASN A 57 -5.18 -14.26 16.02
N VAL A 58 -3.99 -13.66 15.98
CA VAL A 58 -3.45 -12.89 17.12
C VAL A 58 -4.33 -11.67 17.43
N ILE A 59 -4.77 -10.92 16.40
CA ILE A 59 -5.70 -9.80 16.56
C ILE A 59 -7.02 -10.29 17.19
N ALA A 60 -7.63 -11.32 16.60
CA ALA A 60 -8.90 -11.85 17.05
C ALA A 60 -8.85 -12.36 18.50
N GLN A 61 -7.77 -13.04 18.89
CA GLN A 61 -7.62 -13.60 20.24
C GLN A 61 -7.20 -12.57 21.29
N SER A 62 -6.39 -11.58 20.92
CA SER A 62 -5.98 -10.51 21.83
C SER A 62 -7.10 -9.50 22.09
N GLY A 63 -8.03 -9.33 21.14
CA GLY A 63 -9.14 -8.39 21.28
C GLY A 63 -8.72 -6.92 21.20
N ARG A 64 -7.52 -6.63 20.68
CA ARG A 64 -6.91 -5.29 20.70
C ARG A 64 -6.95 -4.64 19.30
N PRO A 65 -7.19 -3.31 19.22
CA PRO A 65 -7.00 -2.56 17.97
C PRO A 65 -5.62 -2.81 17.39
N ALA A 66 -5.51 -2.90 16.06
CA ALA A 66 -4.26 -3.24 15.40
C ALA A 66 -3.90 -2.29 14.26
N ILE A 67 -2.61 -2.00 14.12
CA ILE A 67 -2.04 -1.35 12.94
C ILE A 67 -1.04 -2.28 12.25
N ILE A 68 -1.15 -2.43 10.94
CA ILE A 68 -0.28 -3.25 10.10
C ILE A 68 0.48 -2.32 9.15
N MET A 69 1.78 -2.19 9.38
CA MET A 69 2.68 -1.38 8.58
C MET A 69 3.27 -2.18 7.42
N ALA A 70 3.12 -1.69 6.19
CA ALA A 70 3.69 -2.26 4.97
C ALA A 70 4.57 -1.25 4.23
N HIS A 71 5.63 -1.71 3.57
CA HIS A 71 6.58 -0.82 2.89
C HIS A 71 6.13 -0.26 1.54
N ASN A 72 5.06 -0.81 0.96
CA ASN A 72 4.56 -0.36 -0.35
C ASN A 72 3.02 -0.50 -0.45
N LYS A 73 2.42 0.27 -1.38
CA LYS A 73 0.96 0.33 -1.59
C LYS A 73 0.38 -1.01 -2.09
N THR A 74 1.12 -1.79 -2.87
CA THR A 74 0.64 -3.08 -3.40
C THR A 74 0.46 -4.10 -2.29
N LEU A 75 1.45 -4.26 -1.41
CA LEU A 75 1.39 -5.14 -0.26
C LEU A 75 0.34 -4.66 0.75
N ALA A 76 0.27 -3.34 0.98
CA ALA A 76 -0.77 -2.76 1.82
C ALA A 76 -2.18 -3.10 1.29
N ALA A 77 -2.42 -2.96 -0.02
CA ALA A 77 -3.71 -3.33 -0.61
C ALA A 77 -4.02 -4.82 -0.49
N GLN A 78 -3.02 -5.69 -0.64
CA GLN A 78 -3.17 -7.14 -0.44
C GLN A 78 -3.56 -7.46 1.01
N LEU A 79 -2.82 -6.92 1.99
CA LEU A 79 -3.11 -7.10 3.41
C LEU A 79 -4.49 -6.53 3.78
N TYR A 80 -4.86 -5.38 3.22
CA TYR A 80 -6.19 -4.79 3.41
C TYR A 80 -7.31 -5.71 2.91
N ALA A 81 -7.18 -6.25 1.69
CA ALA A 81 -8.14 -7.19 1.14
C ALA A 81 -8.23 -8.49 1.95
N GLU A 82 -7.09 -9.07 2.33
CA GLU A 82 -7.04 -10.28 3.16
C GLU A 82 -7.69 -10.03 4.54
N MET A 83 -7.40 -8.90 5.20
CA MET A 83 -8.00 -8.55 6.48
C MET A 83 -9.50 -8.28 6.36
N ARG A 84 -9.98 -7.67 5.26
CA ARG A 84 -11.42 -7.50 4.99
C ARG A 84 -12.13 -8.85 4.80
N GLU A 85 -11.48 -9.82 4.16
CA GLU A 85 -12.01 -11.19 4.04
C GLU A 85 -12.06 -11.91 5.40
N PHE A 86 -11.05 -11.69 6.27
CA PHE A 86 -11.02 -12.27 7.62
C PHE A 86 -11.95 -11.58 8.62
N PHE A 87 -12.21 -10.28 8.45
CA PHE A 87 -13.01 -9.46 9.37
C PHE A 87 -14.05 -8.60 8.65
N PRO A 88 -14.98 -9.19 7.89
CA PRO A 88 -15.97 -8.43 7.12
C PRO A 88 -16.96 -7.63 7.99
N GLU A 89 -17.09 -8.00 9.27
CA GLU A 89 -18.00 -7.35 10.24
C GLU A 89 -17.31 -6.32 11.15
N ASN A 90 -15.98 -6.18 11.08
CA ASN A 90 -15.20 -5.23 11.87
C ASN A 90 -14.67 -4.08 11.00
N ALA A 91 -14.15 -3.03 11.63
CA ALA A 91 -13.60 -1.87 10.93
C ALA A 91 -12.18 -2.15 10.44
N VAL A 92 -12.06 -2.70 9.23
CA VAL A 92 -10.77 -2.84 8.54
C VAL A 92 -10.60 -1.64 7.61
N GLU A 93 -9.54 -0.87 7.86
CA GLU A 93 -9.31 0.46 7.32
C GLU A 93 -7.99 0.53 6.54
N TYR A 94 -7.91 1.48 5.60
CA TYR A 94 -6.76 1.64 4.71
C TYR A 94 -6.16 3.04 4.82
N PHE A 95 -4.89 3.13 5.20
CA PHE A 95 -4.21 4.41 5.42
C PHE A 95 -2.89 4.51 4.65
N VAL A 96 -2.99 4.99 3.41
CA VAL A 96 -1.83 5.23 2.53
C VAL A 96 -1.82 6.66 2.03
N SER A 97 -0.77 7.05 1.31
CA SER A 97 -0.78 8.33 0.62
C SER A 97 -1.94 8.37 -0.39
N TYR A 98 -2.85 9.31 -0.18
CA TYR A 98 -3.95 9.74 -1.06
C TYR A 98 -3.52 10.39 -2.37
N TYR A 99 -2.21 10.51 -2.65
CA TYR A 99 -1.76 11.00 -3.95
C TYR A 99 -1.61 9.85 -4.94
N ASP A 100 -2.29 9.95 -6.08
CA ASP A 100 -2.04 9.11 -7.26
C ASP A 100 -0.73 9.50 -7.93
N TYR A 101 -0.52 10.81 -8.04
CA TYR A 101 0.73 11.43 -8.47
C TYR A 101 1.13 12.50 -7.46
N TYR A 102 2.41 12.53 -7.10
CA TYR A 102 2.96 13.53 -6.18
C TYR A 102 4.34 13.97 -6.58
N GLN A 103 4.45 15.25 -6.92
CA GLN A 103 5.70 15.97 -7.10
C GLN A 103 5.87 16.94 -5.94
N PRO A 104 6.84 16.71 -5.04
CA PRO A 104 7.05 17.60 -3.92
C PRO A 104 7.62 18.93 -4.40
N GLU A 105 7.31 19.99 -3.64
CA GLU A 105 8.00 21.27 -3.78
C GLU A 105 9.51 21.07 -3.57
N ALA A 106 10.33 21.57 -4.48
CA ALA A 106 11.78 21.46 -4.38
C ALA A 106 12.47 22.64 -5.07
N TYR A 107 13.68 22.95 -4.61
CA TYR A 107 14.55 23.92 -5.28
C TYR A 107 15.90 23.26 -5.54
N VAL A 108 16.36 23.36 -6.79
CA VAL A 108 17.63 22.80 -7.27
C VAL A 108 18.61 23.96 -7.54
N PRO A 109 19.49 24.30 -6.57
CA PRO A 109 20.31 25.51 -6.67
C PRO A 109 21.25 25.53 -7.87
N SER A 110 21.76 24.37 -8.28
CA SER A 110 22.69 24.25 -9.41
C SER A 110 22.08 24.60 -10.77
N ARG A 111 20.74 24.63 -10.87
CA ARG A 111 20.01 24.97 -12.09
C ARG A 111 19.09 26.20 -11.93
N ASP A 112 19.09 26.82 -10.75
CA ASP A 112 18.12 27.86 -10.36
C ASP A 112 16.67 27.45 -10.71
N LEU A 113 16.34 26.18 -10.47
CA LEU A 113 15.05 25.61 -10.85
C LEU A 113 14.20 25.42 -9.60
N PHE A 114 13.12 26.21 -9.51
CA PHE A 114 12.03 25.96 -8.58
C PHE A 114 11.04 24.98 -9.20
N ILE A 115 10.77 23.92 -8.46
CA ILE A 115 9.81 22.88 -8.82
C ILE A 115 8.58 23.08 -7.94
N GLU A 116 7.47 23.47 -8.56
CA GLU A 116 6.21 23.63 -7.85
C GLU A 116 5.67 22.29 -7.35
N LYS A 117 4.89 22.35 -6.28
CA LYS A 117 4.09 21.20 -5.82
C LYS A 117 3.01 20.94 -6.86
N ASP A 118 3.06 19.76 -7.45
CA ASP A 118 2.01 19.25 -8.34
C ASP A 118 1.55 17.88 -7.81
N SER A 119 0.24 17.68 -7.75
CA SER A 119 -0.32 16.48 -7.14
C SER A 119 -1.75 16.23 -7.60
N ALA A 120 -2.07 14.95 -7.81
CA ALA A 120 -3.43 14.48 -8.01
C ALA A 120 -3.87 13.70 -6.77
N ILE A 121 -4.93 14.18 -6.11
CA ILE A 121 -5.53 13.52 -4.95
C ILE A 121 -6.54 12.49 -5.45
N ASN A 122 -6.47 11.30 -4.85
CA ASN A 122 -7.45 10.24 -5.00
C ASN A 122 -8.50 10.38 -3.89
N GLU A 123 -9.69 10.87 -4.25
CA GLU A 123 -10.79 11.12 -3.32
C GLU A 123 -11.22 9.87 -2.54
N HIS A 124 -11.13 8.69 -3.16
CA HIS A 124 -11.46 7.43 -2.51
C HIS A 124 -10.47 7.08 -1.40
N ILE A 125 -9.17 7.26 -1.65
CA ILE A 125 -8.13 7.04 -0.63
C ILE A 125 -8.22 8.10 0.47
N GLU A 126 -8.55 9.35 0.14
CA GLU A 126 -8.78 10.39 1.15
C GLU A 126 -9.94 10.02 2.08
N GLN A 127 -11.07 9.58 1.53
CA GLN A 127 -12.19 9.09 2.32
C GLN A 127 -11.78 7.91 3.22
N MET A 128 -11.04 6.92 2.68
CA MET A 128 -10.54 5.80 3.49
C MET A 128 -9.64 6.25 4.65
N ARG A 129 -8.82 7.28 4.45
CA ARG A 129 -7.99 7.85 5.52
C ARG A 129 -8.83 8.53 6.61
N LEU A 130 -9.86 9.28 6.20
CA LEU A 130 -10.79 9.94 7.13
C LEU A 130 -11.60 8.88 7.92
N SER A 131 -12.04 7.81 7.24
CA SER A 131 -12.70 6.65 7.84
C SER A 131 -11.80 6.00 8.89
N ALA A 132 -10.52 5.78 8.57
CA ALA A 132 -9.55 5.21 9.50
C ALA A 132 -9.43 6.01 10.81
N THR A 133 -9.23 7.33 10.71
CA THR A 133 -9.11 8.20 11.89
C THR A 133 -10.41 8.28 12.69
N LYS A 134 -11.57 8.32 12.03
CA LYS A 134 -12.88 8.27 12.71
C LYS A 134 -13.04 6.96 13.48
N ASN A 135 -12.75 5.83 12.84
CA ASN A 135 -13.01 4.52 13.45
C ASN A 135 -12.09 4.28 14.65
N LEU A 136 -10.82 4.73 14.61
CA LEU A 136 -9.95 4.73 15.81
C LEU A 136 -10.53 5.49 17.00
N MET A 137 -11.26 6.58 16.74
CA MET A 137 -11.84 7.42 17.80
C MET A 137 -13.20 6.92 18.30
N THR A 138 -13.85 6.01 17.58
CA THR A 138 -15.26 5.64 17.82
C THR A 138 -15.48 4.16 18.08
N ARG A 139 -14.47 3.31 17.84
CA ARG A 139 -14.59 1.85 17.89
C ARG A 139 -13.33 1.20 18.47
N ASP A 140 -13.52 0.04 19.11
CA ASP A 140 -12.43 -0.78 19.64
C ASP A 140 -12.02 -1.92 18.68
N ASP A 141 -12.83 -2.22 17.66
CA ASP A 141 -12.62 -3.32 16.71
C ASP A 141 -12.00 -2.86 15.38
N VAL A 142 -10.90 -2.10 15.48
CA VAL A 142 -10.27 -1.45 14.33
C VAL A 142 -8.96 -2.14 13.94
N ILE A 143 -8.81 -2.43 12.64
CA ILE A 143 -7.57 -2.89 12.03
C ILE A 143 -7.19 -1.90 10.93
N ILE A 144 -6.09 -1.18 11.08
CA ILE A 144 -5.59 -0.29 10.03
C ILE A 144 -4.46 -0.97 9.28
N VAL A 145 -4.56 -1.04 7.95
CA VAL A 145 -3.42 -1.34 7.09
C VAL A 145 -2.85 -0.04 6.56
N ALA A 146 -1.59 0.24 6.91
CA ALA A 146 -0.94 1.50 6.61
C ALA A 146 0.42 1.34 5.92
N THR A 147 0.81 2.37 5.19
CA THR A 147 2.20 2.55 4.73
C THR A 147 2.94 3.53 5.64
N VAL A 148 4.18 3.89 5.29
CA VAL A 148 4.90 4.99 5.95
C VAL A 148 4.12 6.32 5.98
N SER A 149 3.01 6.45 5.27
CA SER A 149 2.10 7.59 5.49
C SER A 149 1.63 7.74 6.94
N ALA A 150 1.62 6.68 7.75
CA ALA A 150 1.21 6.75 9.15
C ALA A 150 2.18 7.53 10.05
N ILE A 151 3.43 7.72 9.62
CA ILE A 151 4.43 8.52 10.35
C ILE A 151 4.53 9.96 9.85
N TYR A 152 3.68 10.37 8.89
CA TYR A 152 3.61 11.75 8.39
C TYR A 152 2.58 12.56 9.18
N GLY A 153 2.81 13.88 9.18
CA GLY A 153 1.95 14.86 9.82
C GLY A 153 0.48 14.74 9.37
N ILE A 154 -0.42 14.72 10.34
CA ILE A 154 -1.86 14.97 10.21
C ILE A 154 -2.27 15.91 11.35
N GLY A 155 -3.51 16.42 11.34
CA GLY A 155 -3.98 17.29 12.43
C GLY A 155 -4.01 16.57 13.76
N ASP A 156 -3.93 17.38 14.83
CA ASP A 156 -3.97 16.88 16.20
C ASP A 156 -5.31 16.18 16.47
N PRO A 157 -5.34 14.98 17.07
CA PRO A 157 -6.58 14.24 17.33
C PRO A 157 -7.54 15.02 18.24
N THR A 158 -7.01 15.81 19.19
CA THR A 158 -7.83 16.62 20.10
C THR A 158 -8.49 17.77 19.35
N GLU A 159 -7.74 18.48 18.50
CA GLU A 159 -8.28 19.56 17.66
C GLU A 159 -9.28 19.02 16.64
N TYR A 160 -8.97 17.87 16.01
CA TYR A 160 -9.88 17.20 15.08
C TYR A 160 -11.19 16.81 15.76
N GLN A 161 -11.14 16.32 17.01
CA GLN A 161 -12.32 16.00 17.80
C GLN A 161 -13.16 17.23 18.17
N GLN A 162 -12.54 18.38 18.43
CA GLN A 162 -13.25 19.62 18.74
C GLN A 162 -14.05 20.17 17.55
N MET A 163 -13.66 19.78 16.33
CA MET A 163 -14.30 20.24 15.10
C MET A 163 -15.46 19.36 14.63
N VAL A 164 -15.86 18.32 15.38
CA VAL A 164 -16.99 17.46 14.97
C VAL A 164 -18.34 18.13 15.18
N LEU A 165 -19.28 17.91 14.26
CA LEU A 165 -20.68 18.31 14.43
C LEU A 165 -21.47 17.11 14.96
N SER A 166 -21.90 17.17 16.21
CA SER A 166 -22.84 16.19 16.78
C SER A 166 -24.26 16.71 16.67
N VAL A 167 -25.13 15.93 16.05
CA VAL A 167 -26.56 16.21 15.92
C VAL A 167 -27.38 15.06 16.52
N LYS A 168 -28.44 15.41 17.24
CA LYS A 168 -29.37 14.45 17.83
C LYS A 168 -30.80 14.92 17.62
N GLU A 169 -31.71 13.98 17.41
CA GLU A 169 -33.14 14.29 17.37
C GLU A 169 -33.59 14.95 18.69
N GLY A 170 -34.30 16.08 18.57
CA GLY A 170 -34.74 16.93 19.68
C GLY A 170 -33.74 18.01 20.13
N ASP A 171 -32.57 18.13 19.47
CA ASP A 171 -31.65 19.24 19.77
C ASP A 171 -32.20 20.57 19.26
N THR A 172 -32.13 21.62 20.08
CA THR A 172 -32.46 23.00 19.68
C THR A 172 -31.22 23.66 19.08
N ILE A 173 -31.16 23.76 17.75
CA ILE A 173 -30.06 24.36 16.99
C ILE A 173 -30.59 25.04 15.72
N GLU A 174 -30.18 26.28 15.50
CA GLU A 174 -30.62 27.00 14.30
C GLU A 174 -29.98 26.43 13.02
N GLN A 175 -30.72 26.43 11.92
CA GLN A 175 -30.22 26.02 10.61
C GLN A 175 -28.89 26.73 10.23
N ARG A 176 -28.79 28.03 10.54
CA ARG A 176 -27.61 28.83 10.20
C ARG A 176 -26.37 28.39 10.96
N ASP A 177 -26.53 27.92 12.19
CA ASP A 177 -25.43 27.44 13.02
C ASP A 177 -24.90 26.11 12.49
N ILE A 178 -25.79 25.19 12.09
CA ILE A 178 -25.39 23.93 11.42
C ILE A 178 -24.57 24.24 10.16
N ILE A 179 -25.06 25.16 9.32
CA ILE A 179 -24.37 25.57 8.08
C ILE A 179 -23.00 26.18 8.40
N ALA A 180 -22.92 27.08 9.38
CA ALA A 180 -21.67 27.73 9.77
C ALA A 180 -20.64 26.70 10.28
N THR A 181 -21.08 25.71 11.06
CA THR A 181 -20.22 24.62 11.53
C THR A 181 -19.76 23.71 10.39
N LEU A 182 -20.63 23.35 9.45
CA LEU A 182 -20.23 22.57 8.26
C LEU A 182 -19.17 23.30 7.42
N VAL A 183 -19.33 24.62 7.23
CA VAL A 183 -18.34 25.44 6.51
C VAL A 183 -17.01 25.51 7.26
N SER A 184 -17.03 25.67 8.60
CA SER A 184 -15.79 25.67 9.39
C SER A 184 -15.08 24.30 9.38
N MET A 185 -15.85 23.22 9.22
CA MET A 185 -15.39 21.85 8.99
C MET A 185 -14.89 21.59 7.56
N GLN A 186 -14.80 22.62 6.71
CA GLN A 186 -14.38 22.58 5.30
C GLN A 186 -15.33 21.78 4.40
N TYR A 187 -16.63 21.73 4.72
CA TYR A 187 -17.61 21.20 3.78
C TYR A 187 -18.01 22.25 2.74
N GLU A 188 -18.11 21.83 1.48
CA GLU A 188 -18.53 22.69 0.37
C GLU A 188 -20.06 22.72 0.27
N ARG A 189 -20.66 23.90 0.07
CA ARG A 189 -22.09 23.99 -0.24
C ARG A 189 -22.30 23.71 -1.73
N GLY A 190 -22.99 22.61 -2.05
CA GLY A 190 -23.23 22.17 -3.43
C GLY A 190 -24.68 21.74 -3.66
N ASP A 191 -25.54 22.64 -4.15
CA ASP A 191 -26.96 22.32 -4.38
C ASP A 191 -27.19 21.43 -5.61
N LEU A 192 -26.32 21.54 -6.62
CA LEU A 192 -26.36 20.79 -7.89
C LEU A 192 -25.47 19.54 -7.87
N ASP A 193 -24.27 19.66 -7.32
CA ASP A 193 -23.26 18.61 -7.28
C ASP A 193 -23.08 18.12 -5.83
N PHE A 194 -23.84 17.07 -5.47
CA PHE A 194 -23.85 16.52 -4.12
C PHE A 194 -22.86 15.36 -4.01
N LYS A 195 -21.59 15.72 -3.75
CA LYS A 195 -20.44 14.81 -3.60
C LYS A 195 -20.00 14.69 -2.14
N ARG A 196 -19.07 13.78 -1.84
CA ARG A 196 -18.49 13.64 -0.50
C ARG A 196 -17.85 14.95 -0.03
N GLY A 197 -17.96 15.26 1.26
CA GLY A 197 -17.46 16.52 1.80
C GLY A 197 -18.30 17.74 1.39
N SER A 198 -19.53 17.54 0.91
CA SER A 198 -20.45 18.63 0.58
C SER A 198 -21.77 18.56 1.35
N PHE A 199 -22.49 19.67 1.37
CA PHE A 199 -23.85 19.75 1.90
C PHE A 199 -24.75 20.61 1.01
N ARG A 200 -26.06 20.40 1.10
CA ARG A 200 -27.08 21.20 0.41
C ARG A 200 -28.26 21.50 1.32
N VAL A 201 -28.98 22.58 1.02
CA VAL A 201 -30.08 23.05 1.86
C VAL A 201 -31.35 23.21 1.03
N ARG A 202 -32.45 22.58 1.46
CA ARG A 202 -33.75 22.60 0.78
C ARG A 202 -34.86 22.86 1.79
N GLY A 203 -35.24 24.14 1.96
CA GLY A 203 -36.19 24.52 3.00
C GLY A 203 -35.61 24.20 4.39
N ASP A 204 -36.32 23.40 5.16
CA ASP A 204 -35.93 22.98 6.52
C ASP A 204 -35.06 21.73 6.54
N VAL A 205 -34.64 21.24 5.38
CA VAL A 205 -33.81 20.04 5.24
C VAL A 205 -32.38 20.40 4.86
N ILE A 206 -31.42 19.87 5.62
CA ILE A 206 -29.99 19.92 5.31
C ILE A 206 -29.54 18.49 4.98
N ASP A 207 -29.12 18.26 3.75
CA ASP A 207 -28.45 17.02 3.37
C ASP A 207 -26.94 17.24 3.45
N VAL A 208 -26.24 16.39 4.19
CA VAL A 208 -24.78 16.38 4.34
C VAL A 208 -24.26 15.06 3.80
N TYR A 209 -23.23 15.08 2.95
CA TYR A 209 -22.52 13.87 2.57
C TYR A 209 -21.18 13.83 3.32
N PRO A 210 -21.09 13.09 4.45
CA PRO A 210 -19.89 13.05 5.28
C PRO A 210 -18.68 12.61 4.48
N ALA A 211 -17.56 13.31 4.62
CA ALA A 211 -16.34 13.06 3.84
C ALA A 211 -15.74 11.68 4.11
N GLU A 212 -15.98 11.13 5.29
CA GLU A 212 -15.49 9.83 5.71
C GLU A 212 -16.43 8.66 5.37
N SER A 213 -17.64 8.95 4.86
CA SER A 213 -18.63 7.94 4.51
C SER A 213 -18.40 7.37 3.11
N SER A 214 -18.49 6.04 2.97
CA SER A 214 -18.42 5.37 1.66
C SER A 214 -19.73 5.46 0.87
N GLU A 215 -20.87 5.30 1.55
CA GLU A 215 -22.14 5.03 0.86
C GLU A 215 -23.27 5.95 1.30
N ASN A 216 -23.27 6.40 2.56
CA ASN A 216 -24.45 7.00 3.16
C ASN A 216 -24.27 8.49 3.40
N ALA A 217 -25.24 9.27 2.96
CA ALA A 217 -25.42 10.67 3.33
C ALA A 217 -26.37 10.79 4.53
N LEU A 218 -26.28 11.90 5.25
CA LEU A 218 -27.14 12.26 6.38
C LEU A 218 -28.12 13.34 5.95
N ARG A 219 -29.41 13.12 6.21
CA ARG A 219 -30.46 14.12 6.11
C ARG A 219 -30.84 14.60 7.50
N ILE A 220 -30.71 15.89 7.73
CA ILE A 220 -31.13 16.60 8.95
C ILE A 220 -32.40 17.37 8.61
N SER A 221 -33.53 16.98 9.20
CA SER A 221 -34.80 17.69 9.04
C SER A 221 -35.08 18.53 10.28
N LEU A 222 -35.32 19.82 10.07
CA LEU A 222 -35.61 20.78 11.12
C LEU A 222 -37.11 21.10 11.16
N PHE A 223 -37.59 21.46 12.34
CA PHE A 223 -38.87 22.13 12.55
C PHE A 223 -38.59 23.37 13.39
N ASP A 224 -38.68 24.55 12.75
CA ASP A 224 -38.18 25.82 13.31
C ASP A 224 -36.70 25.73 13.73
N ASP A 225 -36.41 25.74 15.04
CA ASP A 225 -35.08 25.66 15.64
C ASP A 225 -34.79 24.31 16.31
N GLU A 226 -35.59 23.28 16.03
CA GLU A 226 -35.44 21.93 16.58
C GLU A 226 -35.14 20.89 15.48
N ILE A 227 -34.22 19.95 15.75
CA ILE A 227 -34.00 18.78 14.89
C ILE A 227 -35.15 17.79 15.09
N ASP A 228 -36.08 17.75 14.15
CA ASP A 228 -37.21 16.81 14.14
C ASP A 228 -36.75 15.38 13.84
N ARG A 229 -35.87 15.21 12.84
CA ARG A 229 -35.51 13.88 12.33
C ARG A 229 -34.15 13.80 11.67
N LEU A 230 -33.46 12.67 11.88
CA LEU A 230 -32.22 12.32 11.19
C LEU A 230 -32.38 11.02 10.40
N ASP A 231 -32.07 11.05 9.10
CA ASP A 231 -32.15 9.87 8.22
C ASP A 231 -30.83 9.66 7.46
N MET A 232 -30.36 8.41 7.42
CA MET A 232 -29.33 7.97 6.50
C MET A 232 -29.97 7.62 5.15
N PHE A 233 -29.37 8.07 4.06
CA PHE A 233 -29.89 7.83 2.71
C PHE A 233 -28.78 7.66 1.69
N ASP A 234 -29.07 6.98 0.58
CA ASP A 234 -28.17 6.86 -0.56
C ASP A 234 -28.14 8.19 -1.35
N PRO A 235 -26.97 8.85 -1.49
CA PRO A 235 -26.84 10.13 -2.19
C PRO A 235 -27.16 10.05 -3.69
N LEU A 236 -27.05 8.87 -4.31
CA LEU A 236 -27.32 8.64 -5.74
C LEU A 236 -28.82 8.39 -5.99
N SER A 237 -29.42 7.43 -5.28
CA SER A 237 -30.84 7.08 -5.49
C SER A 237 -31.82 7.96 -4.70
N GLY A 238 -31.36 8.59 -3.62
CA GLY A 238 -32.21 9.29 -2.66
C GLY A 238 -33.04 8.37 -1.76
N SER A 239 -32.83 7.05 -1.83
CA SER A 239 -33.58 6.09 -1.02
C SER A 239 -33.17 6.17 0.45
N LEU A 240 -34.15 6.23 1.34
CA LEU A 240 -33.91 6.26 2.79
C LEU A 240 -33.53 4.85 3.26
N HIS A 241 -32.41 4.75 3.97
CA HIS A 241 -31.92 3.49 4.51
C HIS A 241 -32.41 3.30 5.95
N GLN A 242 -32.07 4.25 6.83
CA GLN A 242 -32.26 4.08 8.26
C GLN A 242 -32.46 5.41 8.96
N ARG A 243 -33.46 5.50 9.85
CA ARG A 243 -33.58 6.61 10.81
C ARG A 243 -32.61 6.40 11.97
N VAL A 244 -31.89 7.44 12.36
CA VAL A 244 -30.90 7.41 13.44
C VAL A 244 -31.24 8.44 14.51
N GLY A 245 -31.08 8.11 15.79
CA GLY A 245 -31.39 9.07 16.86
C GLY A 245 -30.30 10.14 17.08
N ARG A 246 -29.07 9.84 16.66
CA ARG A 246 -27.88 10.70 16.79
C ARG A 246 -26.90 10.39 15.67
N TYR A 247 -26.22 11.40 15.16
CA TYR A 247 -25.12 11.25 14.22
C TYR A 247 -24.00 12.26 14.54
N THR A 248 -22.75 11.89 14.28
CA THR A 248 -21.59 12.79 14.39
C THR A 248 -20.92 12.88 13.03
N VAL A 249 -20.94 14.08 12.46
CA VAL A 249 -20.24 14.43 11.22
C VAL A 249 -18.81 14.84 11.58
N PHE A 250 -17.83 14.27 10.89
CA PHE A 250 -16.41 14.57 11.08
C PHE A 250 -15.91 15.60 10.04
N PRO A 251 -14.85 16.37 10.33
CA PRO A 251 -14.30 17.34 9.39
C PRO A 251 -13.85 16.71 8.06
N SER A 252 -13.97 17.46 6.96
CA SER A 252 -13.65 16.96 5.61
C SER A 252 -12.16 16.82 5.32
N SER A 253 -11.31 17.29 6.23
CA SER A 253 -9.85 17.24 6.11
C SER A 253 -9.19 17.03 7.47
N HIS A 254 -8.05 16.34 7.49
CA HIS A 254 -7.21 16.21 8.68
C HIS A 254 -6.55 17.51 9.13
N TYR A 255 -6.60 18.60 8.36
CA TYR A 255 -5.94 19.87 8.70
C TYR A 255 -6.93 20.96 9.17
N VAL A 256 -8.17 20.58 9.44
CA VAL A 256 -9.17 21.50 9.98
C VAL A 256 -8.82 21.82 11.43
N THR A 257 -8.74 23.11 11.76
CA THR A 257 -8.43 23.60 13.11
C THR A 257 -9.40 24.72 13.51
N PRO A 258 -9.63 24.93 14.82
CA PRO A 258 -10.48 26.02 15.31
C PRO A 258 -9.94 27.41 14.92
N ARG A 259 -10.84 28.39 14.73
CA ARG A 259 -10.49 29.77 14.32
C ARG A 259 -9.47 30.43 15.27
N ASP A 260 -9.59 30.20 16.57
CA ASP A 260 -8.66 30.76 17.55
C ASP A 260 -7.25 30.18 17.40
N THR A 261 -7.14 28.89 17.04
CA THR A 261 -5.85 28.25 16.69
C THR A 261 -5.25 28.87 15.44
N VAL A 262 -6.05 29.12 14.40
CA VAL A 262 -5.59 29.79 13.17
C VAL A 262 -5.01 31.17 13.51
N LEU A 263 -5.75 31.99 14.27
CA LEU A 263 -5.32 33.34 14.63
C LEU A 263 -4.03 33.34 15.47
N ARG A 264 -3.92 32.42 16.44
CA ARG A 264 -2.69 32.21 17.22
C ARG A 264 -1.52 31.84 16.33
N ALA A 265 -1.72 30.90 15.41
CA ALA A 265 -0.68 30.46 14.48
C ALA A 265 -0.24 31.60 13.55
N CYS A 266 -1.16 32.45 13.07
CA CYS A 266 -0.83 33.61 12.26
C CYS A 266 0.11 34.58 12.98
N GLU A 267 -0.10 34.84 14.28
CA GLU A 267 0.79 35.71 15.05
C GLU A 267 2.19 35.10 15.22
N SER A 268 2.31 33.80 15.51
CA SER A 268 3.62 33.16 15.62
C SER A 268 4.35 33.03 14.27
N ILE A 269 3.61 32.90 13.16
CA ILE A 269 4.17 32.95 11.79
C ILE A 269 4.73 34.34 11.47
N LYS A 270 4.05 35.43 11.87
CA LYS A 270 4.55 36.79 11.67
C LYS A 270 5.85 37.04 12.43
N GLU A 271 5.95 36.54 13.66
CA GLU A 271 7.18 36.63 14.46
C GLU A 271 8.34 35.93 13.77
N GLU A 272 8.16 34.67 13.36
CA GLU A 272 9.20 33.90 12.64
C GLU A 272 9.56 34.56 11.30
N LEU A 273 8.59 35.10 10.57
CA LEU A 273 8.83 35.83 9.33
C LEU A 273 9.73 37.04 9.55
N ARG A 274 9.48 37.83 10.61
CA ARG A 274 10.29 39.00 10.93
C ARG A 274 11.75 38.61 11.19
N GLU A 275 11.96 37.59 12.03
CA GLU A 275 13.29 37.06 12.31
C GLU A 275 14.00 36.56 11.04
N ARG A 276 13.25 35.89 10.16
CA ARG A 276 13.80 35.34 8.91
C ARG A 276 14.17 36.44 7.90
N ILE A 277 13.40 37.52 7.82
CA ILE A 277 13.72 38.71 7.02
C ILE A 277 15.01 39.36 7.53
N GLU A 278 15.13 39.56 8.85
CA GLU A 278 16.34 40.12 9.49
C GLU A 278 17.58 39.23 9.29
N PHE A 279 17.40 37.91 9.25
CA PHE A 279 18.47 36.96 8.90
C PHE A 279 18.98 37.20 7.47
N PHE A 280 18.10 37.19 6.45
CA PHE A 280 18.53 37.39 5.06
C PHE A 280 19.10 38.78 4.80
N ALA A 281 18.60 39.82 5.48
CA ALA A 281 19.16 41.16 5.41
C ALA A 281 20.60 41.21 5.94
N ARG A 282 20.88 40.55 7.08
CA ARG A 282 22.24 40.44 7.66
C ARG A 282 23.20 39.66 6.77
N GLU A 283 22.71 38.60 6.14
CA GLU A 283 23.48 37.77 5.20
C GLU A 283 23.66 38.41 3.81
N GLN A 284 23.10 39.61 3.58
CA GLN A 284 23.14 40.32 2.29
C GLN A 284 22.51 39.51 1.13
N ARG A 285 21.37 38.86 1.40
CA ARG A 285 20.64 37.98 0.48
C ARG A 285 19.26 38.59 0.12
N PRO A 286 19.22 39.66 -0.70
CA PRO A 286 17.99 40.43 -0.93
C PRO A 286 16.92 39.67 -1.71
N VAL A 287 17.32 38.72 -2.58
CA VAL A 287 16.38 37.92 -3.38
C VAL A 287 15.59 36.98 -2.48
N GLU A 288 16.27 36.27 -1.60
CA GLU A 288 15.65 35.36 -0.63
C GLU A 288 14.80 36.12 0.40
N GLN A 289 15.26 37.30 0.83
CA GLN A 289 14.50 38.18 1.71
C GLN A 289 13.16 38.58 1.08
N GLN A 290 13.19 39.10 -0.14
CA GLN A 290 11.97 39.52 -0.85
C GLN A 290 11.03 38.31 -1.09
N ARG A 291 11.60 37.17 -1.48
CA ARG A 291 10.85 35.94 -1.76
C ARG A 291 10.09 35.43 -0.53
N ILE A 292 10.75 35.34 0.62
CA ILE A 292 10.11 34.82 1.84
C ILE A 292 9.04 35.79 2.35
N GLU A 293 9.28 37.10 2.25
CA GLU A 293 8.34 38.14 2.66
C GLU A 293 7.06 38.10 1.82
N GLN A 294 7.18 38.12 0.49
CA GLN A 294 6.02 38.11 -0.40
C GLN A 294 5.16 36.87 -0.21
N ARG A 295 5.79 35.69 -0.23
CA ARG A 295 5.06 34.43 -0.12
C ARG A 295 4.36 34.28 1.23
N THR A 296 5.07 34.53 2.32
CA THR A 296 4.51 34.31 3.66
C THR A 296 3.40 35.31 3.97
N ARG A 297 3.50 36.56 3.49
CA ARG A 297 2.41 37.54 3.66
C ARG A 297 1.15 37.14 2.90
N PHE A 298 1.29 36.65 1.66
CA PHE A 298 0.17 36.11 0.91
C PHE A 298 -0.49 34.94 1.64
N ASP A 299 0.30 33.98 2.13
CA ASP A 299 -0.22 32.84 2.88
C ASP A 299 -0.94 33.29 4.17
N LEU A 300 -0.43 34.31 4.88
CA LEU A 300 -1.08 34.91 6.05
C LEU A 300 -2.42 35.60 5.71
N GLU A 301 -2.49 36.35 4.62
CA GLU A 301 -3.75 36.98 4.15
C GLU A 301 -4.83 35.91 3.90
N MET A 302 -4.46 34.83 3.23
CA MET A 302 -5.37 33.71 2.96
C MET A 302 -5.83 33.02 4.26
N LEU A 303 -4.93 32.84 5.23
CA LEU A 303 -5.28 32.29 6.55
C LEU A 303 -6.25 33.20 7.33
N TYR A 304 -6.13 34.53 7.26
CA TYR A 304 -7.07 35.44 7.94
C TYR A 304 -8.46 35.45 7.31
N GLU A 305 -8.54 35.47 5.98
CA GLU A 305 -9.79 35.59 5.25
C GLU A 305 -10.54 34.25 5.18
N MET A 306 -9.83 33.16 4.89
CA MET A 306 -10.44 31.85 4.60
C MET A 306 -10.19 30.79 5.68
N GLY A 307 -9.26 31.03 6.62
CA GLY A 307 -8.83 30.00 7.57
C GLY A 307 -7.92 28.92 6.96
N PHE A 308 -7.57 29.04 5.68
CA PHE A 308 -6.79 28.05 4.94
C PHE A 308 -5.94 28.70 3.85
N CYS A 309 -4.79 28.09 3.54
CA CYS A 309 -3.92 28.48 2.43
C CYS A 309 -3.34 27.26 1.71
N LYS A 310 -2.93 27.41 0.44
CA LYS A 310 -2.30 26.32 -0.31
C LYS A 310 -0.93 26.02 0.30
N GLY A 311 -0.73 24.78 0.74
CA GLY A 311 0.52 24.40 1.40
C GLY A 311 0.51 24.67 2.91
N ILE A 312 -0.67 24.78 3.53
CA ILE A 312 -0.87 24.99 4.98
C ILE A 312 -0.04 24.03 5.83
N GLU A 313 0.26 22.81 5.34
CA GLU A 313 1.06 21.83 6.05
C GLU A 313 2.45 22.35 6.43
N ASN A 314 3.00 23.31 5.68
CA ASN A 314 4.30 23.93 5.97
C ASN A 314 4.29 24.82 7.22
N TYR A 315 3.11 25.12 7.75
CA TYR A 315 2.90 25.88 8.98
C TYR A 315 2.45 25.00 10.15
N SER A 316 2.37 23.67 9.99
CA SER A 316 1.81 22.72 10.97
C SER A 316 2.37 22.85 12.40
N ARG A 317 3.64 23.24 12.57
CA ARG A 317 4.20 23.55 13.90
C ARG A 317 3.46 24.70 14.59
N HIS A 318 3.18 25.77 13.86
CA HIS A 318 2.48 26.93 14.40
C HIS A 318 1.04 26.60 14.80
N PHE A 319 0.37 25.77 13.99
CA PHE A 319 -0.97 25.25 14.30
C PHE A 319 -0.96 24.38 15.57
N SER A 320 -0.10 23.37 15.61
CA SER A 320 -0.01 22.45 16.77
C SER A 320 0.53 23.10 18.06
N GLY A 321 1.20 24.26 17.97
CA GLY A 321 1.83 24.90 19.12
C GLY A 321 3.06 24.15 19.67
N LYS A 322 3.53 23.14 18.94
CA LYS A 322 4.74 22.38 19.28
C LYS A 322 6.00 23.23 19.16
N LYS A 323 7.04 22.85 19.91
CA LYS A 323 8.33 23.56 19.89
C LYS A 323 9.13 23.23 18.63
N GLU A 324 10.10 24.07 18.31
CA GLU A 324 11.04 23.80 17.21
C GLU A 324 11.67 22.42 17.36
N GLY A 325 11.70 21.65 16.27
CA GLY A 325 12.26 20.32 16.23
C GLY A 325 11.35 19.20 16.75
N GLU A 326 10.22 19.50 17.40
CA GLU A 326 9.22 18.48 17.78
C GLU A 326 8.45 17.99 16.54
N PRO A 327 8.12 16.68 16.45
CA PRO A 327 7.40 16.14 15.29
C PRO A 327 5.93 16.59 15.29
N PRO A 328 5.29 16.70 14.12
CA PRO A 328 3.85 16.95 14.04
C PRO A 328 3.07 15.75 14.59
N PRO A 329 1.78 15.91 14.97
CA PRO A 329 0.90 14.76 15.21
C PRO A 329 0.84 13.87 13.98
N THR A 330 0.71 12.57 14.18
CA THR A 330 0.71 11.51 13.17
C THR A 330 -0.44 10.54 13.42
N LEU A 331 -0.61 9.52 12.57
CA LEU A 331 -1.61 8.47 12.85
C LEU A 331 -1.31 7.72 14.15
N MET A 332 -0.04 7.66 14.57
CA MET A 332 0.35 6.99 15.81
C MET A 332 -0.29 7.64 17.04
N ASP A 333 -0.54 8.95 17.00
CA ASP A 333 -1.19 9.69 18.08
C ASP A 333 -2.71 9.44 18.16
N TYR A 334 -3.30 8.80 17.14
CA TYR A 334 -4.71 8.38 17.13
C TYR A 334 -4.90 6.94 17.63
N LEU A 335 -3.81 6.18 17.82
CA LEU A 335 -3.91 4.79 18.26
C LEU A 335 -4.27 4.74 19.76
N PRO A 336 -5.20 3.86 20.16
CA PRO A 336 -5.44 3.58 21.57
C PRO A 336 -4.18 3.04 22.27
N ASP A 337 -4.03 3.32 23.58
CA ASP A 337 -2.88 2.87 24.38
C ASP A 337 -2.67 1.35 24.35
N ASN A 338 -3.77 0.59 24.21
CA ASN A 338 -3.75 -0.87 24.14
C ASN A 338 -3.62 -1.40 22.71
N ALA A 339 -3.32 -0.58 21.69
CA ALA A 339 -3.15 -1.09 20.33
C ALA A 339 -1.97 -2.08 20.23
N ILE A 340 -1.94 -2.88 19.17
CA ILE A 340 -0.78 -3.68 18.76
C ILE A 340 -0.35 -3.30 17.36
N MET A 341 0.95 -3.37 17.10
CA MET A 341 1.53 -3.09 15.78
C MET A 341 2.11 -4.35 15.16
N PHE A 342 1.81 -4.57 13.90
CA PHE A 342 2.52 -5.51 13.05
C PHE A 342 3.35 -4.72 12.04
N ILE A 343 4.60 -5.10 11.85
CA ILE A 343 5.43 -4.55 10.77
C ILE A 343 5.72 -5.69 9.79
N ASP A 344 4.98 -5.71 8.68
CA ASP A 344 5.17 -6.72 7.64
C ASP A 344 6.40 -6.42 6.78
N GLU A 345 7.07 -7.48 6.34
CA GLU A 345 8.40 -7.46 5.72
C GLU A 345 9.34 -6.50 6.47
N SER A 346 9.43 -6.65 7.80
CA SER A 346 10.07 -5.71 8.73
C SER A 346 11.48 -5.27 8.31
N HIS A 347 12.25 -6.19 7.74
CA HIS A 347 13.61 -5.95 7.27
C HIS A 347 13.70 -4.83 6.20
N VAL A 348 12.62 -4.59 5.44
CA VAL A 348 12.47 -3.43 4.54
C VAL A 348 11.74 -2.29 5.24
N THR A 349 10.58 -2.56 5.85
CA THR A 349 9.68 -1.53 6.38
C THR A 349 10.35 -0.69 7.48
N VAL A 350 11.07 -1.32 8.42
CA VAL A 350 11.83 -0.62 9.49
C VAL A 350 12.90 0.30 8.88
N THR A 351 13.64 -0.20 7.88
CA THR A 351 14.68 0.59 7.19
C THR A 351 14.08 1.77 6.44
N GLN A 352 12.94 1.57 5.78
CA GLN A 352 12.22 2.62 5.06
C GLN A 352 11.74 3.72 6.00
N ILE A 353 11.13 3.37 7.14
CA ILE A 353 10.72 4.30 8.19
C ILE A 353 11.92 5.17 8.61
N GLY A 354 13.08 4.57 8.86
CA GLY A 354 14.30 5.29 9.21
C GLY A 354 14.87 6.20 8.09
N GLY A 355 14.48 5.98 6.85
CA GLY A 355 14.89 6.77 5.68
C GLY A 355 14.04 8.00 5.39
N MET A 356 12.74 7.97 5.74
CA MET A 356 11.77 9.00 5.31
C MET A 356 12.16 10.43 5.74
N TYR A 357 12.57 10.61 7.00
CA TYR A 357 12.98 11.92 7.52
C TYR A 357 14.19 12.50 6.79
N LYS A 358 15.19 11.68 6.45
CA LYS A 358 16.45 12.16 5.85
C LYS A 358 16.20 12.75 4.46
N GLY A 359 15.37 12.09 3.66
CA GLY A 359 14.96 12.58 2.34
C GLY A 359 14.16 13.88 2.42
N ASP A 360 13.19 13.95 3.33
CA ASP A 360 12.38 15.15 3.53
C ASP A 360 13.22 16.35 4.02
N ALA A 361 14.06 16.14 5.03
CA ALA A 361 14.91 17.18 5.60
C ALA A 361 15.88 17.76 4.55
N SER A 362 16.51 16.92 3.73
CA SER A 362 17.43 17.38 2.68
C SER A 362 16.72 18.25 1.64
N ARG A 363 15.50 17.87 1.23
CA ARG A 363 14.70 18.65 0.27
C ARG A 363 14.26 20.00 0.86
N LYS A 364 13.77 20.00 2.10
CA LYS A 364 13.27 21.22 2.75
C LYS A 364 14.37 22.19 3.15
N GLN A 365 15.58 21.70 3.43
CA GLN A 365 16.72 22.55 3.73
C GLN A 365 16.97 23.56 2.61
N ASN A 366 16.97 23.13 1.34
CA ASN A 366 17.13 24.04 0.21
C ASN A 366 15.99 25.06 0.11
N LEU A 367 14.74 24.66 0.35
CA LEU A 367 13.61 25.60 0.32
C LEU A 367 13.76 26.70 1.38
N VAL A 368 14.21 26.33 2.58
CA VAL A 368 14.44 27.28 3.67
C VAL A 368 15.65 28.17 3.38
N ASP A 369 16.75 27.58 2.95
CA ASP A 369 18.00 28.30 2.71
C ASP A 369 17.85 29.32 1.59
N TYR A 370 17.01 29.05 0.59
CA TYR A 370 16.77 29.96 -0.53
C TYR A 370 15.45 30.74 -0.40
N GLY A 371 14.89 30.87 0.80
CA GLY A 371 13.77 31.79 1.09
C GLY A 371 12.43 31.42 0.47
N PHE A 372 12.21 30.16 0.08
CA PHE A 372 10.91 29.67 -0.40
C PHE A 372 9.96 29.31 0.73
N ARG A 373 10.50 28.92 1.91
CA ARG A 373 9.74 28.54 3.11
C ARG A 373 10.43 29.03 4.38
N LEU A 374 9.64 29.22 5.44
CA LEU A 374 10.15 29.53 6.78
C LEU A 374 10.89 28.32 7.39
N PRO A 375 11.79 28.52 8.38
CA PRO A 375 12.45 27.42 9.08
C PRO A 375 11.49 26.38 9.65
N SER A 376 10.35 26.80 10.21
CA SER A 376 9.24 25.95 10.68
C SER A 376 8.74 24.94 9.68
N ALA A 377 8.88 25.18 8.37
CA ALA A 377 8.46 24.21 7.37
C ALA A 377 9.23 22.88 7.47
N ARG A 378 10.43 22.87 8.06
CA ARG A 378 11.21 21.66 8.36
C ARG A 378 10.63 20.84 9.50
N ASP A 379 9.82 21.45 10.36
CA ASP A 379 9.13 20.77 11.45
C ASP A 379 7.83 20.08 10.97
N ASN A 380 7.34 20.42 9.78
CA ASN A 380 6.39 19.57 9.05
C ASN A 380 7.12 18.38 8.42
N ARG A 381 7.33 17.29 9.15
CA ARG A 381 8.19 16.19 8.69
C ARG A 381 7.64 14.86 9.19
N PRO A 382 8.02 13.74 8.55
CA PRO A 382 7.78 12.46 9.16
C PRO A 382 8.59 12.30 10.46
N LEU A 383 8.17 11.36 11.30
CA LEU A 383 8.90 10.98 12.51
C LEU A 383 10.33 10.55 12.16
N LYS A 384 11.29 10.96 12.98
CA LYS A 384 12.62 10.34 13.01
C LYS A 384 12.46 8.95 13.60
N PHE A 385 13.38 8.04 13.28
CA PHE A 385 13.30 6.66 13.76
C PHE A 385 13.18 6.53 15.29
N HIS A 386 13.99 7.29 16.04
CA HIS A 386 13.93 7.28 17.51
C HIS A 386 12.68 7.98 18.09
N GLU A 387 11.97 8.79 17.29
CA GLU A 387 10.69 9.37 17.68
C GLU A 387 9.59 8.33 17.45
N PHE A 388 9.63 7.63 16.31
CA PHE A 388 8.76 6.49 16.02
C PHE A 388 8.88 5.41 17.08
N GLU A 389 10.10 5.00 17.44
CA GLU A 389 10.36 3.98 18.47
C GLU A 389 9.73 4.29 19.84
N LYS A 390 9.57 5.58 20.19
CA LYS A 390 8.94 5.99 21.45
C LYS A 390 7.41 5.87 21.45
N VAL A 391 6.80 5.94 20.27
CA VAL A 391 5.34 5.89 20.09
C VAL A 391 4.87 4.53 19.55
N MET A 392 5.80 3.61 19.30
CA MET A 392 5.47 2.24 18.93
C MET A 392 4.72 1.56 20.09
N PRO A 393 3.52 1.02 19.86
CA PRO A 393 2.90 0.11 20.82
C PRO A 393 3.64 -1.24 20.81
N GLN A 394 3.15 -2.22 21.57
CA GLN A 394 3.70 -3.58 21.49
C GLN A 394 3.70 -4.06 20.03
N THR A 395 4.89 -4.40 19.53
CA THR A 395 5.13 -4.63 18.10
C THR A 395 5.57 -6.06 17.83
N ILE A 396 4.96 -6.65 16.80
CA ILE A 396 5.35 -7.93 16.21
C ILE A 396 5.96 -7.66 14.84
N PHE A 397 7.28 -7.86 14.72
CA PHE A 397 7.98 -7.82 13.44
C PHE A 397 7.68 -9.10 12.65
N VAL A 398 7.26 -8.98 11.40
CA VAL A 398 6.87 -10.12 10.56
C VAL A 398 7.84 -10.19 9.39
N SER A 399 8.68 -11.22 9.35
CA SER A 399 9.70 -11.35 8.31
C SER A 399 10.23 -12.78 8.18
N ALA A 400 10.58 -13.19 6.95
CA ALA A 400 11.31 -14.44 6.72
C ALA A 400 12.82 -14.29 6.95
N THR A 401 13.30 -13.04 6.96
CA THR A 401 14.71 -12.63 7.05
C THR A 401 14.80 -11.35 7.87
N PRO A 402 14.55 -11.38 9.20
CA PRO A 402 14.64 -10.21 10.07
C PRO A 402 15.96 -9.45 9.87
N ALA A 403 15.90 -8.12 10.01
CA ALA A 403 17.10 -7.31 9.98
C ALA A 403 17.71 -7.13 11.37
N LYS A 404 18.82 -6.37 11.41
CA LYS A 404 19.63 -6.17 12.62
C LYS A 404 18.81 -5.57 13.76
N TYR A 405 17.89 -4.65 13.46
CA TYR A 405 17.08 -4.00 14.49
C TYR A 405 16.18 -5.01 15.20
N GLU A 406 15.50 -5.84 14.43
CA GLU A 406 14.61 -6.88 14.96
C GLU A 406 15.38 -7.95 15.74
N GLU A 407 16.57 -8.35 15.25
CA GLU A 407 17.46 -9.29 15.93
C GLU A 407 17.95 -8.75 17.29
N GLU A 408 18.24 -7.45 17.39
CA GLU A 408 18.77 -6.81 18.60
C GLU A 408 17.69 -6.48 19.64
N HIS A 409 16.43 -6.26 19.21
CA HIS A 409 15.37 -5.72 20.08
C HIS A 409 14.27 -6.72 20.42
N ALA A 410 14.11 -7.81 19.69
CA ALA A 410 13.04 -8.78 19.96
C ALA A 410 13.29 -9.53 21.28
N GLY A 411 12.34 -9.47 22.20
CA GLY A 411 12.36 -10.28 23.43
C GLY A 411 12.08 -11.75 23.17
N GLN A 412 11.43 -12.06 22.04
CA GLN A 412 11.07 -13.42 21.63
C GLN A 412 11.05 -13.54 20.10
N VAL A 413 11.55 -14.67 19.60
CA VAL A 413 11.43 -15.07 18.20
C VAL A 413 10.53 -16.30 18.12
N VAL A 414 9.43 -16.16 17.39
CA VAL A 414 8.46 -17.21 17.13
C VAL A 414 8.65 -17.71 15.70
N GLU A 415 9.06 -18.97 15.54
CA GLU A 415 9.25 -19.56 14.21
C GLU A 415 7.92 -20.05 13.61
N GLN A 416 7.73 -19.78 12.32
CA GLN A 416 6.66 -20.35 11.51
C GLN A 416 7.21 -20.78 10.14
N VAL A 417 7.78 -22.00 10.09
CA VAL A 417 8.48 -22.53 8.92
C VAL A 417 7.69 -23.62 8.19
N VAL A 418 6.85 -24.37 8.91
CA VAL A 418 5.99 -25.41 8.34
C VAL A 418 4.78 -24.78 7.65
N ARG A 419 4.60 -25.08 6.36
CA ARG A 419 3.47 -24.57 5.57
C ARG A 419 2.23 -25.43 5.76
N PRO A 420 1.01 -24.84 5.79
CA PRO A 420 -0.25 -25.59 5.89
C PRO A 420 -0.42 -26.70 4.84
N THR A 421 0.11 -26.49 3.63
CA THR A 421 -0.01 -27.45 2.51
C THR A 421 1.09 -28.52 2.49
N GLY A 422 1.99 -28.52 3.47
CA GLY A 422 3.15 -29.42 3.51
C GLY A 422 4.24 -29.07 2.48
N LEU A 423 4.13 -27.98 1.73
CA LEU A 423 5.17 -27.54 0.80
C LEU A 423 6.48 -27.24 1.55
N VAL A 424 7.59 -27.70 0.98
CA VAL A 424 8.92 -27.59 1.56
C VAL A 424 9.77 -26.53 0.85
N ASP A 425 10.77 -25.99 1.54
CA ASP A 425 11.78 -25.11 0.96
C ASP A 425 12.52 -25.85 -0.17
N PRO A 426 12.87 -25.17 -1.28
CA PRO A 426 13.34 -25.82 -2.50
C PRO A 426 14.72 -26.48 -2.31
N LYS A 427 15.03 -27.44 -3.19
CA LYS A 427 16.39 -28.01 -3.23
C LYS A 427 17.35 -26.99 -3.83
N ILE A 428 18.51 -26.80 -3.20
CA ILE A 428 19.58 -25.93 -3.72
C ILE A 428 20.58 -26.76 -4.52
N ILE A 429 21.02 -26.23 -5.67
CA ILE A 429 22.07 -26.80 -6.52
C ILE A 429 23.07 -25.69 -6.85
N ILE A 430 24.37 -25.96 -6.67
CA ILE A 430 25.43 -25.02 -7.05
C ILE A 430 26.07 -25.51 -8.35
N ARG A 431 26.25 -24.61 -9.32
CA ARG A 431 26.89 -24.90 -10.61
C ARG A 431 27.95 -23.83 -10.97
N PRO A 432 28.98 -24.15 -11.78
CA PRO A 432 30.01 -23.19 -12.17
C PRO A 432 29.47 -22.03 -13.03
N VAL A 433 30.09 -20.85 -12.94
CA VAL A 433 29.67 -19.65 -13.69
C VAL A 433 29.99 -19.78 -15.19
N ALA A 434 31.05 -20.50 -15.54
CA ALA A 434 31.58 -20.58 -16.90
C ALA A 434 30.56 -21.04 -17.97
N THR A 435 29.61 -21.89 -17.59
CA THR A 435 28.58 -22.45 -18.50
C THR A 435 27.17 -22.01 -18.11
N GLN A 436 27.02 -20.97 -17.28
CA GLN A 436 25.75 -20.64 -16.64
C GLN A 436 24.60 -20.35 -17.63
N VAL A 437 24.89 -19.73 -18.77
CA VAL A 437 23.87 -19.36 -19.77
C VAL A 437 23.34 -20.59 -20.51
N ASP A 438 24.23 -21.46 -20.97
CA ASP A 438 23.88 -22.68 -21.72
C ASP A 438 23.23 -23.74 -20.83
N ASP A 439 23.77 -23.92 -19.62
CA ASP A 439 23.22 -24.83 -18.61
C ASP A 439 21.81 -24.41 -18.19
N LEU A 440 21.60 -23.12 -17.93
CA LEU A 440 20.29 -22.57 -17.59
C LEU A 440 19.29 -22.76 -18.75
N MET A 441 19.73 -22.62 -20.00
CA MET A 441 18.88 -22.87 -21.16
C MET A 441 18.37 -24.31 -21.19
N SER A 442 19.21 -25.30 -20.87
CA SER A 442 18.78 -26.69 -20.76
C SER A 442 17.72 -26.87 -19.67
N GLU A 443 17.96 -26.31 -18.49
CA GLU A 443 17.01 -26.39 -17.37
C GLU A 443 15.68 -25.70 -17.67
N ILE A 444 15.71 -24.57 -18.37
CA ILE A 444 14.52 -23.86 -18.86
C ILE A 444 13.70 -24.77 -19.77
N ASN A 445 14.32 -25.39 -20.78
CA ASN A 445 13.63 -26.28 -21.71
C ASN A 445 12.97 -27.46 -20.99
N ASP A 446 13.64 -28.03 -19.99
CA ASP A 446 13.08 -29.11 -19.16
C ASP A 446 11.83 -28.64 -18.36
N ARG A 447 11.79 -27.38 -17.91
CA ARG A 447 10.61 -26.81 -17.23
C ARG A 447 9.47 -26.50 -18.18
N ILE A 448 9.78 -26.00 -19.38
CA ILE A 448 8.79 -25.75 -20.44
C ILE A 448 8.06 -27.05 -20.82
N GLN A 449 8.78 -28.17 -20.95
CA GLN A 449 8.16 -29.47 -21.23
C GLN A 449 7.18 -29.94 -20.15
N LYS A 450 7.37 -29.50 -18.90
CA LYS A 450 6.49 -29.79 -17.76
C LYS A 450 5.38 -28.76 -17.59
N GLY A 451 5.34 -27.72 -18.42
CA GLY A 451 4.40 -26.61 -18.31
C GLY A 451 4.65 -25.72 -17.09
N GLU A 452 5.85 -25.74 -16.53
CA GLU A 452 6.26 -24.96 -15.35
C GLU A 452 6.92 -23.62 -15.76
N ARG A 453 7.16 -22.72 -14.81
CA ARG A 453 7.77 -21.40 -15.05
C ARG A 453 9.14 -21.26 -14.39
N VAL A 454 9.96 -20.36 -14.93
CA VAL A 454 11.32 -20.09 -14.45
C VAL A 454 11.50 -18.62 -14.10
N LEU A 455 12.11 -18.35 -12.95
CA LEU A 455 12.60 -17.02 -12.58
C LEU A 455 14.13 -17.00 -12.64
N VAL A 456 14.69 -15.95 -13.24
CA VAL A 456 16.14 -15.77 -13.35
C VAL A 456 16.51 -14.42 -12.75
N THR A 457 17.48 -14.36 -11.83
CA THR A 457 18.00 -13.10 -11.30
C THR A 457 19.41 -12.82 -11.80
N THR A 458 19.61 -11.66 -12.43
CA THR A 458 20.92 -11.12 -12.84
C THR A 458 21.39 -10.03 -11.86
N LEU A 459 22.55 -9.41 -12.14
CA LEU A 459 23.09 -8.30 -11.35
C LEU A 459 22.79 -6.92 -11.97
N THR A 460 22.54 -6.83 -13.28
CA THR A 460 22.39 -5.55 -13.99
C THR A 460 21.24 -5.57 -14.99
N LYS A 461 20.66 -4.39 -15.28
CA LYS A 461 19.58 -4.21 -16.27
C LYS A 461 20.02 -4.70 -17.65
N ARG A 462 21.18 -4.25 -18.08
CA ARG A 462 21.80 -4.65 -19.34
C ARG A 462 21.91 -6.18 -19.46
N MET A 463 22.34 -6.87 -18.40
CA MET A 463 22.44 -8.33 -18.44
C MET A 463 21.06 -9.01 -18.49
N ALA A 464 20.04 -8.45 -17.81
CA ALA A 464 18.67 -8.96 -17.89
C ALA A 464 18.10 -8.82 -19.31
N GLU A 465 18.29 -7.66 -19.94
CA GLU A 465 17.89 -7.37 -21.33
C GLU A 465 18.63 -8.30 -22.30
N GLN A 466 19.97 -8.34 -22.25
CA GLN A 466 20.79 -9.16 -23.13
C GLN A 466 20.48 -10.66 -23.01
N LEU A 467 20.24 -11.17 -21.80
CA LEU A 467 19.87 -12.57 -21.60
C LEU A 467 18.47 -12.87 -22.16
N THR A 468 17.55 -11.91 -22.03
CA THR A 468 16.21 -12.01 -22.61
C THR A 468 16.28 -12.04 -24.13
N ASP A 469 17.04 -11.15 -24.75
CA ASP A 469 17.24 -11.12 -26.20
C ASP A 469 17.83 -12.44 -26.70
N TYR A 470 18.90 -12.92 -26.04
CA TYR A 470 19.56 -14.17 -26.38
C TYR A 470 18.61 -15.38 -26.33
N TYR A 471 17.84 -15.53 -25.25
CA TYR A 471 16.88 -16.63 -25.14
C TYR A 471 15.69 -16.48 -26.10
N SER A 472 15.28 -15.25 -26.40
CA SER A 472 14.23 -14.96 -27.39
C SER A 472 14.66 -15.37 -28.81
N GLU A 473 15.90 -15.07 -29.21
CA GLU A 473 16.49 -15.49 -30.49
C GLU A 473 16.52 -17.02 -30.66
N LEU A 474 16.64 -17.74 -29.55
CA LEU A 474 16.64 -19.21 -29.51
C LEU A 474 15.22 -19.81 -29.36
N GLY A 475 14.17 -18.98 -29.44
CA GLY A 475 12.77 -19.41 -29.46
C GLY A 475 12.14 -19.62 -28.08
N ILE A 476 12.81 -19.24 -27.00
CA ILE A 476 12.24 -19.30 -25.65
C ILE A 476 11.34 -18.08 -25.44
N LYS A 477 10.12 -18.30 -24.94
CA LYS A 477 9.22 -17.21 -24.56
C LYS A 477 9.68 -16.60 -23.24
N VAL A 478 10.39 -15.49 -23.32
CA VAL A 478 11.01 -14.81 -22.18
C VAL A 478 10.66 -13.32 -22.15
N ARG A 479 10.58 -12.75 -20.95
CA ARG A 479 10.53 -11.29 -20.74
C ARG A 479 11.45 -10.89 -19.61
N TYR A 480 11.84 -9.61 -19.57
CA TYR A 480 12.59 -9.05 -18.45
C TYR A 480 11.72 -8.22 -17.50
N LEU A 481 12.20 -8.03 -16.26
CA LEU A 481 11.61 -7.14 -15.26
C LEU A 481 12.67 -6.33 -14.50
N HIS A 482 12.69 -5.00 -14.71
CA HIS A 482 13.60 -4.06 -14.03
C HIS A 482 12.90 -2.75 -13.64
N SER A 483 13.60 -1.85 -12.94
CA SER A 483 13.02 -0.66 -12.29
C SER A 483 12.33 0.33 -13.23
N ASP A 484 12.67 0.34 -14.51
CA ASP A 484 12.14 1.34 -15.46
C ASP A 484 10.79 0.92 -16.07
N ILE A 485 10.33 -0.30 -15.75
CA ILE A 485 9.00 -0.78 -16.11
C ILE A 485 7.99 -0.22 -15.12
N ASP A 486 6.91 0.35 -15.67
CA ASP A 486 5.83 0.93 -14.88
C ASP A 486 5.15 -0.11 -13.98
N THR A 487 4.54 0.35 -12.89
CA THR A 487 3.89 -0.55 -11.93
C THR A 487 2.72 -1.30 -12.55
N VAL A 488 1.95 -0.68 -13.45
CA VAL A 488 0.84 -1.34 -14.16
C VAL A 488 1.36 -2.41 -15.10
N GLU A 489 2.35 -2.07 -15.93
CA GLU A 489 2.99 -3.01 -16.86
C GLU A 489 3.63 -4.19 -16.12
N ARG A 490 4.23 -3.95 -14.94
CA ARG A 490 4.75 -5.02 -14.08
C ARG A 490 3.69 -6.04 -13.69
N VAL A 491 2.50 -5.57 -13.29
CA VAL A 491 1.38 -6.46 -12.91
C VAL A 491 0.93 -7.29 -14.11
N GLU A 492 0.88 -6.69 -15.30
CA GLU A 492 0.55 -7.39 -16.56
C GLU A 492 1.60 -8.46 -16.89
N ILE A 493 2.90 -8.16 -16.81
CA ILE A 493 3.98 -9.13 -17.07
C ILE A 493 3.88 -10.33 -16.10
N ILE A 494 3.62 -10.08 -14.81
CA ILE A 494 3.47 -11.15 -13.83
C ILE A 494 2.25 -12.01 -14.14
N ARG A 495 1.12 -11.39 -14.49
CA ARG A 495 -0.12 -12.08 -14.89
C ARG A 495 0.12 -12.95 -16.13
N ASP A 496 0.80 -12.40 -17.13
CA ASP A 496 1.10 -13.08 -18.39
C ASP A 496 2.02 -14.31 -18.18
N LEU A 497 2.97 -14.23 -17.24
CA LEU A 497 3.77 -15.39 -16.82
C LEU A 497 2.87 -16.48 -16.23
N ARG A 498 1.94 -16.11 -15.34
CA ARG A 498 0.99 -17.04 -14.71
C ARG A 498 0.05 -17.69 -15.74
N LEU A 499 -0.40 -16.92 -16.72
CA LEU A 499 -1.23 -17.42 -17.82
C LEU A 499 -0.45 -18.30 -18.81
N GLY A 500 0.88 -18.33 -18.74
CA GLY A 500 1.72 -19.08 -19.68
C GLY A 500 1.81 -18.45 -21.06
N LEU A 501 1.63 -17.13 -21.15
CA LEU A 501 1.93 -16.40 -22.38
C LEU A 501 3.44 -16.38 -22.66
N PHE A 502 4.24 -16.46 -21.61
CA PHE A 502 5.67 -16.74 -21.66
C PHE A 502 6.09 -17.60 -20.46
N ASP A 503 7.28 -18.18 -20.53
CA ASP A 503 7.73 -19.25 -19.63
C ASP A 503 8.81 -18.81 -18.64
N VAL A 504 9.60 -17.78 -19.02
CA VAL A 504 10.77 -17.31 -18.27
C VAL A 504 10.69 -15.82 -17.98
N LEU A 505 10.92 -15.43 -16.73
CA LEU A 505 11.05 -14.02 -16.33
C LEU A 505 12.46 -13.73 -15.81
N VAL A 506 13.17 -12.82 -16.47
CA VAL A 506 14.52 -12.41 -16.10
C VAL A 506 14.47 -11.06 -15.38
N GLY A 507 14.91 -11.00 -14.13
CA GLY A 507 14.88 -9.78 -13.34
C GLY A 507 16.15 -9.52 -12.56
N ILE A 508 16.12 -8.47 -11.74
CA ILE A 508 17.23 -8.10 -10.85
C ILE A 508 16.75 -8.22 -9.40
N ASN A 509 16.17 -7.14 -8.87
CA ASN A 509 15.68 -7.03 -7.49
C ASN A 509 14.17 -7.30 -7.39
N LEU A 510 13.42 -7.01 -8.45
CA LEU A 510 11.95 -7.01 -8.45
C LEU A 510 11.32 -8.39 -8.34
N LEU A 511 12.13 -9.45 -8.41
CA LEU A 511 11.67 -10.83 -8.21
C LEU A 511 11.59 -11.23 -6.72
N ARG A 512 11.94 -10.31 -5.80
CA ARG A 512 12.09 -10.61 -4.36
C ARG A 512 10.88 -10.35 -3.52
N GLU A 513 9.94 -9.53 -3.97
CA GLU A 513 8.86 -9.01 -3.14
C GLU A 513 7.50 -9.27 -3.79
N GLY A 514 6.51 -9.71 -3.01
CA GLY A 514 5.11 -9.77 -3.45
C GLY A 514 4.75 -10.73 -4.61
N LEU A 515 5.72 -11.44 -5.22
CA LEU A 515 5.44 -12.38 -6.31
C LEU A 515 4.97 -13.73 -5.79
N ASP A 516 3.66 -13.94 -5.74
CA ASP A 516 3.04 -15.22 -5.43
C ASP A 516 2.69 -15.98 -6.72
N ILE A 517 3.63 -16.82 -7.19
CA ILE A 517 3.54 -17.54 -8.47
C ILE A 517 3.76 -19.04 -8.23
N PRO A 518 2.71 -19.82 -7.90
CA PRO A 518 2.82 -21.26 -7.68
C PRO A 518 3.32 -22.04 -8.90
N GLU A 519 3.19 -21.47 -10.09
CA GLU A 519 3.61 -22.07 -11.37
C GLU A 519 5.14 -22.13 -11.53
N VAL A 520 5.90 -21.37 -10.73
CA VAL A 520 7.38 -21.35 -10.76
C VAL A 520 7.95 -22.56 -10.05
N SER A 521 8.69 -23.41 -10.76
CA SER A 521 9.40 -24.57 -10.19
C SER A 521 10.92 -24.40 -10.15
N LEU A 522 11.47 -23.41 -10.87
CA LEU A 522 12.90 -23.14 -10.93
C LEU A 522 13.19 -21.67 -10.69
N VAL A 523 14.12 -21.40 -9.78
CA VAL A 523 14.76 -20.09 -9.59
C VAL A 523 16.24 -20.22 -9.89
N ALA A 524 16.75 -19.45 -10.84
CA ALA A 524 18.16 -19.39 -11.19
C ALA A 524 18.78 -18.07 -10.74
N ILE A 525 19.86 -18.14 -9.97
CA ILE A 525 20.61 -17.00 -9.47
C ILE A 525 21.97 -16.98 -10.18
N LEU A 526 22.10 -16.13 -11.20
CA LEU A 526 23.35 -15.93 -11.92
C LEU A 526 24.34 -15.14 -11.05
N ASP A 527 25.63 -15.42 -11.19
CA ASP A 527 26.69 -14.73 -10.44
C ASP A 527 26.41 -14.68 -8.92
N ALA A 528 26.03 -15.82 -8.34
CA ALA A 528 25.63 -15.93 -6.93
C ALA A 528 26.76 -15.59 -5.94
N ASP A 529 28.02 -15.69 -6.38
CA ASP A 529 29.22 -15.42 -5.59
C ASP A 529 29.68 -13.94 -5.59
N LYS A 530 28.95 -13.06 -6.30
CA LYS A 530 29.23 -11.62 -6.33
C LYS A 530 28.52 -10.94 -5.17
N GLU A 531 29.22 -10.84 -4.05
CA GLU A 531 28.70 -10.18 -2.85
C GLU A 531 28.25 -8.73 -3.10
N GLY A 532 27.25 -8.31 -2.33
CA GLY A 532 26.61 -7.02 -2.43
C GLY A 532 25.14 -7.13 -2.03
N PHE A 533 24.41 -6.02 -2.15
CA PHE A 533 22.98 -5.99 -1.79
C PHE A 533 22.18 -7.11 -2.47
N LEU A 534 22.45 -7.38 -3.75
CA LEU A 534 21.73 -8.39 -4.52
C LEU A 534 22.11 -9.85 -4.18
N ARG A 535 23.19 -10.10 -3.44
CA ARG A 535 23.63 -11.47 -3.08
C ARG A 535 23.95 -11.59 -1.59
N SER A 536 23.39 -10.72 -0.76
CA SER A 536 23.42 -10.87 0.69
C SER A 536 22.62 -12.11 1.10
N HIS A 537 22.89 -12.66 2.29
CA HIS A 537 22.18 -13.84 2.78
C HIS A 537 20.64 -13.65 2.76
N ARG A 538 20.13 -12.46 3.14
CA ARG A 538 18.69 -12.14 3.10
C ARG A 538 18.13 -12.21 1.69
N SER A 539 18.81 -11.53 0.75
CA SER A 539 18.44 -11.49 -0.66
C SER A 539 18.41 -12.88 -1.30
N LEU A 540 19.38 -13.74 -0.95
CA LEU A 540 19.43 -15.12 -1.43
C LEU A 540 18.27 -15.93 -0.87
N ILE A 541 18.02 -15.91 0.44
CA ILE A 541 16.89 -16.63 1.07
C ILE A 541 15.55 -16.22 0.45
N GLN A 542 15.32 -14.92 0.24
CA GLN A 542 14.09 -14.42 -0.38
C GLN A 542 13.92 -14.88 -1.83
N THR A 543 15.02 -14.87 -2.60
CA THR A 543 15.02 -15.29 -4.00
C THR A 543 14.77 -16.79 -4.10
N ILE A 544 15.46 -17.60 -3.30
CA ILE A 544 15.27 -19.05 -3.17
C ILE A 544 13.81 -19.36 -2.80
N GLY A 545 13.25 -18.63 -1.84
CA GLY A 545 11.87 -18.79 -1.38
C GLY A 545 10.79 -18.65 -2.48
N ARG A 546 11.11 -18.08 -3.65
CA ARG A 546 10.17 -18.00 -4.78
C ARG A 546 9.87 -19.36 -5.42
N ALA A 547 10.78 -20.34 -5.30
CA ALA A 547 10.54 -21.72 -5.72
C ALA A 547 9.79 -22.56 -4.67
N ALA A 548 9.58 -22.05 -3.44
CA ALA A 548 8.98 -22.82 -2.34
C ALA A 548 7.45 -22.99 -2.44
N ARG A 549 6.82 -22.40 -3.48
CA ARG A 549 5.37 -22.49 -3.74
C ARG A 549 5.01 -23.66 -4.66
N ASN A 550 6.01 -24.41 -5.14
CA ASN A 550 5.86 -25.52 -6.08
C ASN A 550 6.47 -26.79 -5.48
N VAL A 551 5.80 -27.92 -5.70
CA VAL A 551 6.22 -29.24 -5.20
C VAL A 551 7.58 -29.67 -5.78
N ASN A 552 7.86 -29.21 -7.00
CA ASN A 552 9.10 -29.46 -7.74
C ASN A 552 10.11 -28.30 -7.61
N GLY A 553 9.97 -27.45 -6.60
CA GLY A 553 10.79 -26.27 -6.37
C GLY A 553 12.29 -26.57 -6.27
N VAL A 554 13.08 -25.94 -7.15
CA VAL A 554 14.54 -26.00 -7.19
C VAL A 554 15.12 -24.59 -7.31
N ALA A 555 16.24 -24.33 -6.62
CA ALA A 555 17.05 -23.13 -6.77
C ALA A 555 18.45 -23.49 -7.27
N ILE A 556 18.87 -22.92 -8.41
CA ILE A 556 20.22 -23.08 -8.94
C ILE A 556 21.01 -21.79 -8.68
N LEU A 557 22.15 -21.91 -7.99
CA LEU A 557 23.08 -20.82 -7.72
C LEU A 557 24.32 -21.02 -8.58
N TYR A 558 24.53 -20.15 -9.57
CA TYR A 558 25.72 -20.19 -10.41
C TYR A 558 26.86 -19.41 -9.75
N ALA A 559 27.89 -20.11 -9.32
CA ALA A 559 28.99 -19.57 -8.52
C ALA A 559 30.25 -20.43 -8.66
N ASP A 560 31.42 -19.79 -8.67
CA ASP A 560 32.71 -20.50 -8.68
C ASP A 560 33.26 -20.69 -7.25
N LYS A 561 32.78 -19.89 -6.29
CA LYS A 561 33.10 -20.00 -4.86
C LYS A 561 31.84 -19.88 -4.00
N ILE A 562 31.85 -20.53 -2.84
CA ILE A 562 30.79 -20.35 -1.84
C ILE A 562 31.19 -19.17 -0.94
N THR A 563 30.43 -18.09 -0.99
CA THR A 563 30.61 -16.92 -0.09
C THR A 563 29.95 -17.16 1.26
N ASP A 564 30.26 -16.33 2.26
CA ASP A 564 29.63 -16.41 3.58
C ASP A 564 28.11 -16.17 3.48
N SER A 565 27.70 -15.23 2.61
CA SER A 565 26.29 -14.97 2.32
C SER A 565 25.58 -16.18 1.72
N MET A 566 26.23 -16.90 0.78
CA MET A 566 25.69 -18.12 0.20
C MET A 566 25.58 -19.22 1.24
N LYS A 567 26.64 -19.43 2.02
CA LYS A 567 26.67 -20.48 3.06
C LYS A 567 25.53 -20.28 4.06
N ALA A 568 25.37 -19.08 4.60
CA ALA A 568 24.28 -18.78 5.53
C ALA A 568 22.89 -19.01 4.92
N ALA A 569 22.70 -18.67 3.64
CA ALA A 569 21.43 -18.90 2.95
C ALA A 569 21.15 -20.39 2.69
N ILE A 570 22.18 -21.17 2.33
CA ILE A 570 22.09 -22.61 2.10
C ILE A 570 21.75 -23.31 3.41
N ASP A 571 22.55 -23.08 4.46
CA ASP A 571 22.40 -23.72 5.77
C ASP A 571 20.99 -23.48 6.34
N GLU A 572 20.46 -22.25 6.23
CA GLU A 572 19.11 -21.93 6.71
C GLU A 572 18.00 -22.57 5.86
N THR A 573 18.18 -22.65 4.54
CA THR A 573 17.21 -23.31 3.65
C THR A 573 17.16 -24.82 3.90
N GLU A 574 18.31 -25.45 4.07
CA GLU A 574 18.41 -26.89 4.38
C GLU A 574 17.82 -27.21 5.75
N ARG A 575 18.15 -26.42 6.79
CA ARG A 575 17.55 -26.55 8.13
C ARG A 575 16.01 -26.50 8.08
N ARG A 576 15.45 -25.52 7.37
CA ARG A 576 14.00 -25.37 7.20
C ARG A 576 13.41 -26.57 6.47
N ARG A 577 14.02 -26.98 5.37
CA ARG A 577 13.58 -28.11 4.56
C ARG A 577 13.55 -29.41 5.37
N GLU A 578 14.59 -29.69 6.16
CA GLU A 578 14.64 -30.86 7.03
C GLU A 578 13.53 -30.87 8.08
N LYS A 579 13.30 -29.74 8.77
CA LYS A 579 12.21 -29.59 9.75
C LYS A 579 10.84 -29.81 9.09
N GLN A 580 10.62 -29.28 7.90
CA GLN A 580 9.35 -29.44 7.16
C GLN A 580 9.13 -30.88 6.69
N ILE A 581 10.16 -31.56 6.17
CA ILE A 581 10.07 -32.97 5.76
C ILE A 581 9.74 -33.85 6.97
N LYS A 582 10.47 -33.66 8.08
CA LYS A 582 10.23 -34.40 9.32
C LYS A 582 8.80 -34.19 9.83
N PHE A 583 8.32 -32.95 9.85
CA PHE A 583 6.94 -32.66 10.25
C PHE A 583 5.92 -33.37 9.35
N ASN A 584 6.14 -33.33 8.03
CA ASN A 584 5.27 -34.00 7.06
C ASN A 584 5.24 -35.52 7.27
N GLU A 585 6.39 -36.14 7.53
CA GLU A 585 6.50 -37.58 7.81
C GLU A 585 5.77 -37.96 9.11
N GLU A 586 5.97 -37.19 10.18
CA GLU A 586 5.33 -37.41 11.48
C GLU A 586 3.80 -37.27 11.43
N HIS A 587 3.28 -36.40 10.56
CA HIS A 587 1.84 -36.11 10.45
C HIS A 587 1.18 -36.75 9.21
N GLY A 588 1.92 -37.53 8.42
CA GLY A 588 1.39 -38.18 7.21
C GLY A 588 0.93 -37.21 6.10
N ILE A 589 1.56 -36.03 6.00
CA ILE A 589 1.19 -34.97 5.06
C ILE A 589 1.93 -35.16 3.73
N VAL A 590 1.17 -35.25 2.63
CA VAL A 590 1.73 -35.22 1.28
C VAL A 590 1.71 -33.76 0.78
N PRO A 591 2.86 -33.18 0.37
CA PRO A 591 2.92 -31.81 -0.11
C PRO A 591 1.97 -31.56 -1.30
N GLN A 592 1.13 -30.52 -1.18
CA GLN A 592 0.17 -30.15 -2.23
C GLN A 592 0.47 -28.76 -2.81
N GLN A 593 0.42 -28.66 -4.14
CA GLN A 593 0.54 -27.37 -4.83
C GLN A 593 -0.74 -26.55 -4.66
N ILE A 594 -0.57 -25.27 -4.32
CA ILE A 594 -1.69 -24.34 -4.19
C ILE A 594 -2.19 -23.97 -5.59
N LYS A 595 -3.47 -24.22 -5.86
CA LYS A 595 -4.15 -23.71 -7.06
C LYS A 595 -4.80 -22.36 -6.75
N LYS A 596 -4.10 -21.27 -7.06
CA LYS A 596 -4.63 -19.90 -6.90
C LYS A 596 -5.23 -19.44 -8.22
N GLN A 597 -6.50 -19.02 -8.24
CA GLN A 597 -7.07 -18.40 -9.45
C GLN A 597 -6.23 -17.17 -9.83
N VAL A 598 -5.98 -17.00 -11.13
CA VAL A 598 -5.46 -15.74 -11.67
C VAL A 598 -6.63 -14.76 -11.66
N LYS A 599 -6.86 -14.08 -10.53
CA LYS A 599 -7.79 -12.94 -10.47
C LYS A 599 -7.16 -11.79 -11.26
N ASP A 600 -7.97 -11.04 -12.01
CA ASP A 600 -7.52 -9.81 -12.65
C ASP A 600 -7.27 -8.77 -11.54
N ILE A 601 -5.99 -8.59 -11.17
CA ILE A 601 -5.52 -7.78 -10.03
C ILE A 601 -5.92 -6.29 -10.19
N ILE A 602 -6.27 -5.87 -11.41
CA ILE A 602 -6.63 -4.49 -11.74
C ILE A 602 -8.08 -4.16 -11.33
N ASP A 603 -8.95 -5.16 -11.18
CA ASP A 603 -10.39 -4.92 -10.97
C ASP A 603 -10.81 -4.87 -9.49
N GLY A 604 -9.91 -5.21 -8.56
CA GLY A 604 -10.22 -5.33 -7.13
C GLY A 604 -10.45 -4.01 -6.38
N VAL A 605 -10.25 -2.85 -7.04
CA VAL A 605 -10.54 -1.52 -6.48
C VAL A 605 -11.76 -0.88 -7.14
N TYR A 606 -12.34 -1.49 -8.19
CA TYR A 606 -13.36 -0.85 -9.05
C TYR A 606 -14.68 -1.61 -9.23
N HIS A 607 -14.94 -2.69 -8.49
CA HIS A 607 -16.23 -3.37 -8.60
C HIS A 607 -16.98 -3.48 -7.26
N GLU A 608 -18.01 -2.64 -7.14
CA GLU A 608 -19.29 -3.02 -6.56
C GLU A 608 -20.12 -3.84 -7.58
N GLU A 609 -21.06 -4.56 -7.01
CA GLU A 609 -21.92 -5.64 -7.50
C GLU A 609 -22.46 -5.49 -8.94
N ASP A 610 -22.46 -6.59 -9.71
CA ASP A 610 -23.74 -7.10 -10.22
C ASP A 610 -23.72 -8.58 -10.65
N GLY A 611 -24.82 -9.26 -10.35
CA GLY A 611 -25.08 -10.66 -10.69
C GLY A 611 -25.88 -10.79 -11.98
N GLY A 612 -25.44 -11.63 -12.92
CA GLY A 612 -26.22 -11.88 -14.14
C GLY A 612 -25.70 -12.99 -15.02
N LYS A 613 -26.43 -14.12 -15.05
CA LYS A 613 -26.20 -15.28 -15.93
C LYS A 613 -26.27 -14.91 -17.41
N GLY A 614 -25.42 -15.52 -18.24
CA GLY A 614 -25.63 -15.53 -19.70
C GLY A 614 -24.55 -16.20 -20.54
N ARG A 615 -24.45 -17.54 -20.50
CA ARG A 615 -23.65 -18.31 -21.47
C ARG A 615 -24.41 -18.41 -22.79
N LEU A 616 -23.98 -17.75 -23.87
CA LEU A 616 -24.45 -18.06 -25.23
C LEU A 616 -23.31 -18.09 -26.26
N LYS A 617 -23.30 -19.20 -27.01
CA LYS A 617 -22.42 -19.50 -28.14
C LYS A 617 -22.74 -18.58 -29.32
N GLY A 618 -21.73 -17.96 -29.93
CA GLY A 618 -21.85 -17.27 -31.22
C GLY A 618 -20.62 -17.49 -32.09
N LYS A 619 -20.80 -18.26 -33.17
CA LYS A 619 -19.82 -18.37 -34.27
C LYS A 619 -19.81 -17.05 -35.04
N ASN A 620 -18.65 -16.44 -35.26
CA ASN A 620 -18.39 -15.61 -36.44
C ASN A 620 -16.88 -15.57 -36.74
N LYS A 621 -16.47 -16.24 -37.82
CA LYS A 621 -15.16 -16.04 -38.44
C LYS A 621 -15.25 -14.76 -39.28
N VAL A 622 -14.60 -13.69 -38.84
CA VAL A 622 -14.41 -12.48 -39.66
C VAL A 622 -13.19 -12.70 -40.56
N LYS A 623 -13.36 -12.50 -41.87
CA LYS A 623 -12.26 -12.52 -42.84
C LYS A 623 -11.36 -11.30 -42.59
N VAL A 624 -10.07 -11.55 -42.32
CA VAL A 624 -9.04 -10.52 -42.17
C VAL A 624 -8.74 -9.96 -43.56
N GLY A 625 -8.87 -8.64 -43.72
CA GLY A 625 -8.40 -7.92 -44.90
C GLY A 625 -6.88 -8.00 -45.00
N GLU A 626 -6.37 -8.09 -46.22
CA GLU A 626 -4.97 -8.38 -46.53
C GLU A 626 -4.02 -7.36 -45.89
N ILE A 627 -3.27 -7.80 -44.88
CA ILE A 627 -2.12 -7.10 -44.32
C ILE A 627 -0.89 -7.66 -45.04
N HIS A 628 -0.20 -6.83 -45.81
CA HIS A 628 0.84 -7.28 -46.73
C HIS A 628 2.28 -7.23 -46.17
N ASN A 629 2.49 -6.75 -44.94
CA ASN A 629 3.83 -6.73 -44.32
C ASN A 629 3.79 -6.76 -42.78
N GLU A 630 4.82 -7.33 -42.15
CA GLU A 630 4.90 -7.63 -40.71
C GLU A 630 4.91 -6.36 -39.83
N GLU A 631 5.58 -5.30 -40.28
CA GLU A 631 5.61 -4.00 -39.58
C GLU A 631 4.23 -3.34 -39.47
N ASP A 632 3.38 -3.48 -40.48
CA ASP A 632 2.04 -2.89 -40.49
C ASP A 632 1.08 -3.69 -39.61
N ALA A 633 1.28 -5.01 -39.53
CA ALA A 633 0.53 -5.87 -38.62
C ALA A 633 0.80 -5.53 -37.15
N ILE A 634 2.07 -5.27 -36.80
CA ILE A 634 2.47 -4.87 -35.44
C ILE A 634 1.86 -3.51 -35.06
N LYS A 635 1.89 -2.52 -35.97
CA LYS A 635 1.27 -1.21 -35.74
C LYS A 635 -0.24 -1.30 -35.55
N GLU A 636 -0.92 -2.11 -36.37
CA GLU A 636 -2.37 -2.29 -36.26
C GLU A 636 -2.75 -3.06 -34.99
N ILE A 637 -1.96 -4.07 -34.58
CA ILE A 637 -2.13 -4.75 -33.29
C ILE A 637 -2.00 -3.75 -32.13
N ALA A 638 -0.97 -2.91 -32.11
CA ALA A 638 -0.78 -1.92 -31.04
C ALA A 638 -1.94 -0.91 -30.98
N LYS A 639 -2.46 -0.50 -32.14
CA LYS A 639 -3.62 0.38 -32.23
C LYS A 639 -4.90 -0.30 -31.72
N LEU A 640 -5.13 -1.55 -32.10
CA LEU A 640 -6.28 -2.34 -31.65
C LEU A 640 -6.17 -2.68 -30.16
N GLU A 641 -4.99 -2.96 -29.61
CA GLU A 641 -4.78 -3.20 -28.19
C GLU A 641 -5.14 -1.95 -27.37
N LYS A 642 -4.73 -0.77 -27.84
CA LYS A 642 -5.13 0.50 -27.20
C LYS A 642 -6.64 0.75 -27.27
N ALA A 643 -7.28 0.45 -28.40
CA ALA A 643 -8.73 0.57 -28.56
C ALA A 643 -9.49 -0.46 -27.69
N MET A 644 -8.97 -1.68 -27.56
CA MET A 644 -9.52 -2.72 -26.70
C MET A 644 -9.44 -2.33 -25.22
N GLN A 645 -8.30 -1.80 -24.78
CA GLN A 645 -8.13 -1.29 -23.42
C GLN A 645 -9.07 -0.12 -23.14
N GLN A 646 -9.27 0.77 -24.11
CA GLN A 646 -10.22 1.87 -23.99
C GLN A 646 -11.67 1.34 -23.87
N ALA A 647 -12.08 0.43 -24.75
CA ALA A 647 -13.40 -0.20 -24.69
C ALA A 647 -13.61 -0.98 -23.37
N ALA A 648 -12.58 -1.62 -22.83
CA ALA A 648 -12.64 -2.28 -21.53
C ALA A 648 -12.78 -1.27 -20.37
N ARG A 649 -12.06 -0.15 -20.41
CA ARG A 649 -12.21 0.97 -19.45
C ARG A 649 -13.60 1.60 -19.51
N ASP A 650 -14.16 1.70 -20.70
CA ASP A 650 -15.50 2.27 -20.94
C ASP A 650 -16.63 1.23 -20.72
N LEU A 651 -16.30 0.05 -20.15
CA LEU A 651 -17.22 -1.06 -19.84
C LEU A 651 -17.95 -1.65 -21.07
N GLN A 652 -17.41 -1.43 -22.27
CA GLN A 652 -17.92 -1.95 -23.53
C GLN A 652 -17.30 -3.33 -23.81
N PHE A 653 -17.60 -4.30 -22.94
CA PHE A 653 -16.96 -5.63 -22.99
C PHE A 653 -17.22 -6.42 -24.28
N GLU A 654 -18.37 -6.21 -24.91
CA GLU A 654 -18.70 -6.82 -26.21
C GLU A 654 -17.77 -6.30 -27.30
N GLU A 655 -17.50 -4.99 -27.31
CA GLU A 655 -16.60 -4.36 -28.28
C GLU A 655 -15.14 -4.74 -28.01
N ALA A 656 -14.72 -4.76 -26.73
CA ALA A 656 -13.41 -5.27 -26.34
C ALA A 656 -13.20 -6.73 -26.77
N ALA A 657 -14.23 -7.58 -26.64
CA ALA A 657 -14.17 -8.97 -27.10
C ALA A 657 -14.03 -9.09 -28.63
N VAL A 658 -14.75 -8.25 -29.40
CA VAL A 658 -14.63 -8.21 -30.87
C VAL A 658 -13.24 -7.75 -31.30
N ILE A 659 -12.69 -6.72 -30.64
CA ILE A 659 -11.35 -6.22 -30.93
C ILE A 659 -10.28 -7.26 -30.56
N ARG A 660 -10.43 -7.94 -29.42
CA ARG A 660 -9.56 -9.07 -29.01
C ARG A 660 -9.52 -10.18 -30.06
N ASP A 661 -10.70 -10.58 -30.54
CA ASP A 661 -10.81 -11.65 -31.53
C ASP A 661 -10.21 -11.22 -32.88
N ARG A 662 -10.25 -9.92 -33.20
CA ARG A 662 -9.57 -9.33 -34.37
C ARG A 662 -8.05 -9.31 -34.23
N ILE A 663 -7.52 -8.91 -33.07
CA ILE A 663 -6.08 -8.98 -32.76
C ILE A 663 -5.58 -10.41 -32.88
N ARG A 664 -6.35 -11.36 -32.33
CA ARG A 664 -6.04 -12.79 -32.41
C ARG A 664 -6.00 -13.27 -33.87
N GLY A 665 -6.93 -12.85 -34.70
CA GLY A 665 -6.94 -13.17 -36.14
C GLY A 665 -5.70 -12.66 -36.88
N ILE A 666 -5.20 -11.47 -36.55
CA ILE A 666 -3.98 -10.90 -37.14
C ILE A 666 -2.74 -11.66 -36.64
N LYS A 667 -2.66 -11.96 -35.33
CA LYS A 667 -1.55 -12.74 -34.74
C LYS A 667 -1.50 -14.17 -35.31
N GLU A 668 -2.64 -14.83 -35.49
CA GLU A 668 -2.73 -16.15 -36.15
C GLU A 668 -2.32 -16.06 -37.64
N GLY A 669 -2.70 -14.99 -38.36
CA GLY A 669 -2.29 -14.77 -39.74
C GLY A 669 -0.78 -14.61 -39.94
N LEU A 670 -0.09 -13.96 -38.99
CA LEU A 670 1.37 -13.83 -38.98
C LEU A 670 2.09 -15.17 -38.68
N LEU A 671 1.50 -16.02 -37.84
CA LEU A 671 2.08 -17.32 -37.46
C LEU A 671 1.95 -18.41 -38.55
N PHE A 672 0.97 -18.28 -39.46
CA PHE A 672 0.74 -19.24 -40.55
C PHE A 672 1.14 -18.71 -41.94
N GLY A 673 1.59 -17.46 -42.02
CA GLY A 673 2.08 -16.82 -43.24
C GLY A 673 3.59 -16.59 -43.18
N ALA A 674 4.38 -17.66 -43.21
CA ALA A 674 5.82 -17.67 -43.49
C ALA A 674 6.14 -18.83 -44.42
#